data_AF-A0A833PA60-F1
#
_entry.id   AF-A0A833PA60-F1
#
_cell.length_a   1.000
_cell.length_b   1.000
_cell.length_c   1.000
_cell.angle_alpha   90.00
_cell.angle_beta   90.00
_cell.angle_gamma   90.00
#
_symmetry.space_group_name_H-M   'P 1'
#
loop_
_entity.id
_entity.type
_entity.pdbx_description
1 polymer ?
#
loop_
_entity_poly.entity_id
_entity_poly.type
_entity_poly.pdbx_seq_one_letter_code
_entity_poly.pdbx_strand_id
1 'polypeptide(L)'
;MKNYKKGFLTLVILSTMSLMAAEDKTIYVTTFDDEDGTNPDKCSLREALQAAATHKAYGGCSAGQVYSTVSNVIQLEAGEYKLNKELRPNSDVIILGKKPEDYSRPDVLTNQFPAATTLKTTISGQGTSRIFNTIFENKPSLMLSDLVLKEGSSFGDSNYNVGGAIYAGGALTLNNVNILNSKAKVGGAIYLNDINSSLTINHGVFDENSADQGSVLGMTCADNLDSTVRTIGINSASFLRNGSANSLSMFGFCGQPAITFTANTITDNTANPNQGSLIQFTQKTPQGNVSLSKFATLSLNSNTIVNNNAWATLLYGFNGIKALSNNILAYNTGKSCRYAEGDVTKVEKTGVVLLYNALKLSAGDGQCEVAEEIIKDGKDKTIDVSNVDFSTILYDLEPPSESTGFMPMYFPKNLGTDKDLVDVGYTGCSGSDQRGVTRVIAENSNGANDVANSCDIGSTEVLRLTANNLSASNSSVVTMLESYQTILDNYNKFLEDPATNKDFIPFYKIQSETYSNLIKYTKSDQKYRTIFVDPFVANLPAEIITKGADGKDARVVKHLSADNYTVTVENLGVGTLNDKKIFVGKKDPNFLCEWNPNLKRIMMWRLNDNVTASGDNEFCSYQLQLIADKSITSSAYVIGNFTNIAPKANDATFNIEYGSTKPLDIDLLQYANDDGDGNVAALTEKPNKPKFYTTIDGIELPIRIGKNVDPVIITADRSGPCPGDDSKFTCYGGKLHIQLRNSLDPFSYNFSYFVYDADGKISPESTVSLKNSGTAPGSPRVSGGGALGVFSIFGIIGLAAYRRFQMVKKAQ
;
A
#
# COMPACT_ATOMS: atom_id res chain seq x y z
N MET A 1 13.60 -2.43 -3.47
CA MET A 1 12.54 -3.47 -3.59
C MET A 1 11.32 -3.13 -2.72
N LYS A 2 10.62 -2.03 -3.03
CA LYS A 2 9.37 -1.61 -2.34
C LYS A 2 8.15 -1.53 -3.29
N ASN A 3 8.33 -1.77 -4.60
CA ASN A 3 7.34 -1.46 -5.64
C ASN A 3 6.54 -2.67 -6.15
N TYR A 4 6.76 -3.87 -5.60
CA TYR A 4 5.93 -5.05 -5.90
C TYR A 4 4.90 -5.27 -4.79
N LYS A 5 3.86 -4.44 -4.76
CA LYS A 5 2.63 -4.68 -4.00
C LYS A 5 1.35 -4.52 -4.83
N LYS A 6 1.42 -4.43 -6.16
CA LYS A 6 0.21 -4.50 -7.01
C LYS A 6 -0.31 -5.94 -7.21
N GLY A 7 0.56 -6.95 -7.17
CA GLY A 7 0.16 -8.36 -7.35
C GLY A 7 -0.18 -9.13 -6.06
N PHE A 8 0.29 -8.67 -4.90
CA PHE A 8 0.07 -9.37 -3.62
C PHE A 8 -1.20 -8.90 -2.90
N LEU A 9 -1.69 -7.68 -3.18
CA LEU A 9 -2.92 -7.16 -2.58
C LEU A 9 -4.17 -7.88 -3.13
N THR A 10 -4.14 -8.30 -4.40
CA THR A 10 -5.23 -9.02 -5.07
C THR A 10 -5.42 -10.46 -4.56
N LEU A 11 -4.36 -11.12 -4.08
CA LEU A 11 -4.46 -12.47 -3.50
C LEU A 11 -4.88 -12.47 -2.03
N VAL A 12 -4.57 -11.42 -1.26
CA VAL A 12 -4.95 -11.33 0.16
C VAL A 12 -6.45 -11.03 0.33
N ILE A 13 -7.09 -10.37 -0.64
CA ILE A 13 -8.56 -10.22 -0.65
C ILE A 13 -9.26 -11.55 -0.96
N LEU A 14 -8.58 -12.50 -1.62
CA LEU A 14 -9.14 -13.78 -2.01
C LEU A 14 -9.02 -14.88 -0.96
N SER A 15 -8.10 -14.75 0.01
CA SER A 15 -7.84 -15.79 1.02
C SER A 15 -8.53 -15.59 2.38
N THR A 16 -9.31 -14.52 2.59
CA THR A 16 -10.04 -14.31 3.86
C THR A 16 -11.51 -14.70 3.81
N MET A 17 -12.01 -15.26 2.70
CA MET A 17 -13.39 -15.80 2.62
C MET A 17 -13.45 -17.33 2.76
N SER A 18 -12.53 -17.92 3.52
CA SER A 18 -12.75 -19.25 4.06
C SER A 18 -13.68 -19.16 5.27
N LEU A 19 -14.96 -19.47 5.04
CA LEU A 19 -15.85 -20.23 5.91
C LEU A 19 -15.45 -20.30 7.39
N MET A 20 -15.68 -19.20 8.10
CA MET A 20 -16.39 -19.22 9.37
C MET A 20 -17.36 -18.05 9.27
N ALA A 21 -18.66 -18.30 9.40
CA ALA A 21 -19.57 -17.22 9.74
C ALA A 21 -19.16 -16.73 11.13
N ALA A 22 -18.18 -15.82 11.20
CA ALA A 22 -18.03 -14.99 12.37
C ALA A 22 -19.38 -14.29 12.51
N GLU A 23 -20.06 -14.51 13.64
CA GLU A 23 -21.28 -13.76 13.92
C GLU A 23 -20.93 -12.27 13.83
N ASP A 24 -21.54 -11.57 12.88
CA ASP A 24 -21.33 -10.13 12.74
C ASP A 24 -21.79 -9.45 14.04
N LYS A 25 -20.83 -8.89 14.78
CA LYS A 25 -21.05 -8.16 16.03
C LYS A 25 -21.05 -6.65 15.85
N THR A 26 -21.12 -6.18 14.60
CA THR A 26 -21.28 -4.76 14.30
C THR A 26 -22.66 -4.29 14.76
N ILE A 27 -22.71 -3.13 15.43
CA ILE A 27 -23.96 -2.48 15.78
C ILE A 27 -24.35 -1.57 14.62
N TYR A 28 -25.39 -1.94 13.88
CA TYR A 28 -25.90 -1.14 12.75
C TYR A 28 -26.94 -0.15 13.24
N VAL A 29 -26.70 1.14 12.97
CA VAL A 29 -27.66 2.21 13.26
C VAL A 29 -28.67 2.26 12.11
N THR A 30 -29.95 2.15 12.44
CA THR A 30 -31.04 1.99 11.46
C THR A 30 -32.02 3.17 11.42
N THR A 31 -31.82 4.21 12.24
CA THR A 31 -32.59 5.45 12.19
C THR A 31 -31.71 6.68 12.34
N PHE A 32 -32.12 7.79 11.71
CA PHE A 32 -31.50 9.11 11.86
C PHE A 32 -32.01 9.89 13.07
N ASP A 33 -33.11 9.42 13.67
CA ASP A 33 -33.71 10.03 14.85
C ASP A 33 -32.77 9.86 16.06
N ASP A 34 -32.65 10.92 16.86
CA ASP A 34 -31.89 10.89 18.11
C ASP A 34 -32.77 10.38 19.26
N GLU A 35 -32.82 9.06 19.40
CA GLU A 35 -33.70 8.32 20.31
C GLU A 35 -32.93 7.79 21.54
N ASP A 36 -33.65 7.45 22.61
CA ASP A 36 -33.08 6.94 23.85
C ASP A 36 -34.04 5.96 24.54
N GLY A 37 -34.12 4.74 24.00
CA GLY A 37 -35.02 3.69 24.46
C GLY A 37 -36.49 3.93 24.09
N THR A 38 -36.77 4.86 23.17
CA THR A 38 -38.14 5.24 22.79
C THR A 38 -38.74 4.33 21.73
N ASN A 39 -37.89 3.72 20.89
CA ASN A 39 -38.31 2.86 19.80
C ASN A 39 -37.59 1.51 19.85
N PRO A 40 -38.27 0.40 20.19
CA PRO A 40 -37.61 -0.90 20.26
C PRO A 40 -37.29 -1.52 18.90
N ASP A 41 -37.82 -0.97 17.79
CA ASP A 41 -37.67 -1.53 16.44
C ASP A 41 -36.59 -0.84 15.60
N LYS A 42 -36.08 0.30 16.06
CA LYS A 42 -35.05 1.07 15.36
C LYS A 42 -33.91 1.40 16.31
N CYS A 43 -32.69 1.30 15.81
CA CYS A 43 -31.47 1.58 16.54
C CYS A 43 -30.96 2.97 16.17
N SER A 44 -30.99 3.94 17.10
CA SER A 44 -30.35 5.24 16.92
C SER A 44 -28.86 5.20 17.28
N LEU A 45 -28.11 6.23 16.88
CA LEU A 45 -26.69 6.36 17.22
C LEU A 45 -26.46 6.44 18.74
N ARG A 46 -27.35 7.10 19.47
CA ARG A 46 -27.24 7.22 20.93
C ARG A 46 -27.48 5.88 21.62
N GLU A 47 -28.51 5.15 21.19
CA GLU A 47 -28.79 3.82 21.70
C GLU A 47 -27.66 2.84 21.37
N ALA A 48 -27.05 2.96 20.19
CA ALA A 48 -25.91 2.14 19.78
C ALA A 48 -24.70 2.34 20.71
N LEU A 49 -24.43 3.58 21.14
CA LEU A 49 -23.38 3.86 22.11
C LEU A 49 -23.69 3.27 23.51
N GLN A 50 -24.96 3.31 23.92
CA GLN A 50 -25.40 2.70 25.18
C GLN A 50 -25.27 1.17 25.13
N ALA A 51 -25.67 0.56 24.01
CA ALA A 51 -25.54 -0.87 23.78
C ALA A 51 -24.06 -1.29 23.76
N ALA A 52 -23.20 -0.52 23.08
CA ALA A 52 -21.76 -0.72 23.06
C ALA A 52 -21.13 -0.66 24.45
N ALA A 53 -21.53 0.31 25.27
CA ALA A 53 -20.99 0.47 26.62
C ALA A 53 -21.43 -0.63 27.59
N THR A 54 -22.65 -1.14 27.42
CA THR A 54 -23.23 -2.13 28.33
C THR A 54 -23.06 -3.57 27.86
N HIS A 55 -22.61 -3.78 26.61
CA HIS A 55 -22.54 -5.08 25.94
C HIS A 55 -23.90 -5.80 25.96
N LYS A 56 -24.99 -5.03 25.86
CA LYS A 56 -26.38 -5.49 25.94
C LYS A 56 -27.22 -4.76 24.91
N ALA A 57 -28.22 -5.45 24.36
CA ALA A 57 -29.16 -4.83 23.44
C ALA A 57 -29.93 -3.69 24.15
N TYR A 58 -30.14 -2.57 23.45
CA TYR A 58 -30.80 -1.39 23.98
C TYR A 58 -31.42 -0.58 22.84
N GLY A 59 -32.68 -0.13 22.99
CA GLY A 59 -33.36 0.74 22.01
C GLY A 59 -33.23 0.27 20.57
N GLY A 60 -33.69 -0.95 20.26
CA GLY A 60 -33.57 -1.56 18.93
C GLY A 60 -32.16 -1.94 18.46
N CYS A 61 -31.10 -1.56 19.18
CA CYS A 61 -29.72 -1.92 18.87
C CYS A 61 -29.34 -3.31 19.37
N SER A 62 -28.49 -4.02 18.60
CA SER A 62 -27.87 -5.27 19.03
C SER A 62 -26.87 -5.05 20.16
N ALA A 63 -26.54 -6.11 20.91
CA ALA A 63 -25.59 -6.04 22.02
C ALA A 63 -24.13 -5.81 21.61
N GLY A 64 -23.83 -5.91 20.31
CA GLY A 64 -22.46 -5.84 19.80
C GLY A 64 -21.55 -6.94 20.33
N GLN A 65 -20.31 -6.57 20.64
CA GLN A 65 -19.29 -7.44 21.23
C GLN A 65 -19.69 -7.90 22.63
N VAL A 66 -19.36 -9.14 22.97
CA VAL A 66 -19.70 -9.74 24.27
C VAL A 66 -18.67 -9.38 25.36
N TYR A 67 -17.41 -9.18 24.97
CA TYR A 67 -16.30 -8.94 25.90
C TYR A 67 -15.90 -7.47 25.91
N SER A 68 -15.75 -6.90 27.11
CA SER A 68 -15.33 -5.51 27.31
C SER A 68 -13.90 -5.20 26.89
N THR A 69 -13.08 -6.23 26.63
CA THR A 69 -11.72 -6.09 26.11
C THR A 69 -11.67 -5.86 24.60
N VAL A 70 -12.81 -5.96 23.90
CA VAL A 70 -12.90 -5.77 22.45
C VAL A 70 -13.77 -4.55 22.19
N SER A 71 -13.21 -3.55 21.51
CA SER A 71 -13.94 -2.34 21.13
C SER A 71 -15.12 -2.68 20.22
N ASN A 72 -16.27 -2.04 20.48
CA ASN A 72 -17.43 -2.17 19.61
C ASN A 72 -17.25 -1.36 18.33
N VAL A 73 -17.81 -1.87 17.23
CA VAL A 73 -17.89 -1.17 15.94
C VAL A 73 -19.35 -0.78 15.70
N ILE A 74 -19.58 0.51 15.47
CA ILE A 74 -20.88 1.08 15.11
C ILE A 74 -20.83 1.51 13.65
N GLN A 75 -21.72 0.97 12.82
CA GLN A 75 -21.84 1.31 11.40
C GLN A 75 -23.04 2.23 11.18
N LEU A 76 -22.79 3.39 10.58
CA LEU A 76 -23.82 4.37 10.21
C LEU A 76 -24.19 4.25 8.74
N GLU A 77 -25.43 4.64 8.42
CA GLU A 77 -25.91 4.76 7.06
C GLU A 77 -25.63 6.14 6.47
N ALA A 78 -25.77 6.26 5.15
CA ALA A 78 -25.66 7.54 4.46
C ALA A 78 -26.84 8.44 4.84
N GLY A 79 -26.56 9.66 5.27
CA GLY A 79 -27.58 10.59 5.76
C GLY A 79 -27.05 11.52 6.85
N GLU A 80 -27.97 12.20 7.52
CA GLU A 80 -27.66 13.20 8.55
C GLU A 80 -28.32 12.82 9.88
N TYR A 81 -27.49 12.61 10.90
CA TYR A 81 -27.90 12.37 12.29
C TYR A 81 -27.91 13.70 13.04
N LYS A 82 -29.09 14.15 13.48
CA LYS A 82 -29.27 15.44 14.16
C LYS A 82 -29.41 15.23 15.66
N LEU A 83 -28.45 15.75 16.42
CA LEU A 83 -28.39 15.54 17.86
C LEU A 83 -29.20 16.59 18.61
N ASN A 84 -29.99 16.12 19.59
CA ASN A 84 -30.70 16.96 20.55
C ASN A 84 -29.88 17.20 21.83
N LYS A 85 -28.91 16.31 22.11
CA LYS A 85 -27.98 16.38 23.25
C LYS A 85 -26.65 15.70 22.89
N GLU A 86 -25.60 15.98 23.66
CA GLU A 86 -24.29 15.40 23.39
C GLU A 86 -24.28 13.86 23.48
N LEU A 87 -23.45 13.22 22.68
CA LEU A 87 -23.18 11.78 22.76
C LEU A 87 -22.08 11.55 23.79
N ARG A 88 -22.30 10.57 24.68
CA ARG A 88 -21.38 10.24 25.79
C ARG A 88 -20.92 8.78 25.71
N PRO A 89 -19.99 8.42 24.80
CA PRO A 89 -19.39 7.10 24.82
C PRO A 89 -18.77 6.81 26.19
N ASN A 90 -19.01 5.60 26.73
CA ASN A 90 -18.49 5.17 28.03
C ASN A 90 -17.64 3.88 27.95
N SER A 91 -17.32 3.44 26.73
CA SER A 91 -16.43 2.32 26.40
C SER A 91 -15.67 2.64 25.12
N ASP A 92 -14.52 2.01 24.90
CA ASP A 92 -13.77 2.13 23.66
C ASP A 92 -14.67 1.79 22.45
N VAL A 93 -14.73 2.67 21.47
CA VAL A 93 -15.66 2.54 20.34
C VAL A 93 -15.08 3.05 19.03
N ILE A 94 -15.41 2.33 17.96
CA ILE A 94 -15.12 2.70 16.58
C ILE A 94 -16.46 3.02 15.91
N ILE A 95 -16.58 4.22 15.34
CA ILE A 95 -17.78 4.66 14.61
C ILE A 95 -17.41 4.90 13.15
N LEU A 96 -18.07 4.17 12.26
CA LEU A 96 -17.83 4.19 10.82
C LEU A 96 -19.02 4.85 10.12
N GLY A 97 -18.76 5.90 9.34
CA GLY A 97 -19.72 6.41 8.36
C GLY A 97 -19.93 5.42 7.21
N LYS A 98 -20.89 5.73 6.34
CA LYS A 98 -21.06 4.98 5.10
C LYS A 98 -19.85 5.21 4.21
N LYS A 99 -19.19 4.13 3.79
CA LYS A 99 -17.99 4.18 2.94
C LYS A 99 -18.20 5.07 1.70
N PRO A 100 -17.33 6.08 1.50
CA PRO A 100 -17.44 7.01 0.38
C PRO A 100 -16.76 6.42 -0.87
N GLU A 101 -17.22 5.26 -1.33
CA GLU A 101 -16.60 4.54 -2.46
C GLU A 101 -17.59 4.34 -3.63
N ASP A 102 -17.04 4.23 -4.86
CA ASP A 102 -17.71 3.87 -6.11
C ASP A 102 -16.91 2.76 -6.82
N TYR A 103 -17.46 1.54 -6.83
CA TYR A 103 -16.80 0.37 -7.41
C TYR A 103 -16.98 0.24 -8.94
N SER A 104 -17.72 1.14 -9.58
CA SER A 104 -17.96 1.08 -11.02
C SER A 104 -16.77 1.54 -11.87
N ARG A 105 -15.82 2.26 -11.26
CA ARG A 105 -14.66 2.85 -11.93
C ARG A 105 -13.44 2.92 -11.01
N PRO A 106 -12.22 3.02 -11.56
CA PRO A 106 -11.03 3.24 -10.76
C PRO A 106 -10.95 4.68 -10.25
N ASP A 107 -10.28 4.85 -9.12
CA ASP A 107 -9.95 6.13 -8.51
C ASP A 107 -9.02 6.97 -9.39
N VAL A 108 -9.28 8.28 -9.46
CA VAL A 108 -8.56 9.19 -10.37
C VAL A 108 -7.12 9.45 -9.95
N LEU A 109 -6.75 9.24 -8.67
CA LEU A 109 -5.40 9.47 -8.15
C LEU A 109 -4.57 8.20 -8.13
N THR A 110 -5.17 7.06 -7.78
CA THR A 110 -4.45 5.79 -7.62
C THR A 110 -4.58 4.84 -8.81
N ASN A 111 -5.58 5.06 -9.68
CA ASN A 111 -6.00 4.14 -10.73
C ASN A 111 -6.38 2.74 -10.22
N GLN A 112 -6.89 2.67 -8.99
CA GLN A 112 -7.31 1.44 -8.33
C GLN A 112 -8.79 1.51 -8.00
N PHE A 113 -9.45 0.35 -7.95
CA PHE A 113 -10.84 0.25 -7.50
C PHE A 113 -10.89 0.12 -5.97
N PRO A 114 -11.94 0.65 -5.31
CA PRO A 114 -12.95 1.55 -5.85
C PRO A 114 -12.45 2.99 -6.02
N ALA A 115 -13.17 3.80 -6.79
CA ALA A 115 -12.99 5.25 -6.79
C ALA A 115 -13.47 5.87 -5.49
N ALA A 116 -12.73 6.85 -4.97
CA ALA A 116 -13.19 7.65 -3.84
C ALA A 116 -14.32 8.59 -4.28
N THR A 117 -15.25 8.87 -3.36
CA THR A 117 -16.37 9.81 -3.50
C THR A 117 -16.43 10.75 -2.29
N THR A 118 -17.36 11.70 -2.28
CA THR A 118 -17.58 12.57 -1.10
C THR A 118 -18.11 11.77 0.09
N LEU A 119 -17.79 12.23 1.32
CA LEU A 119 -18.36 11.69 2.56
C LEU A 119 -19.89 11.66 2.52
N LYS A 120 -20.47 10.54 2.96
CA LYS A 120 -21.91 10.24 2.82
C LYS A 120 -22.69 10.36 4.13
N THR A 121 -21.99 10.41 5.26
CA THR A 121 -22.61 10.42 6.59
C THR A 121 -22.22 11.66 7.37
N THR A 122 -23.21 12.35 7.94
CA THR A 122 -23.04 13.56 8.73
C THR A 122 -23.65 13.38 10.12
N ILE A 123 -22.97 13.87 11.16
CA ILE A 123 -23.50 14.04 12.51
C ILE A 123 -23.50 15.54 12.82
N SER A 124 -24.68 16.10 13.08
CA SER A 124 -24.86 17.53 13.35
C SER A 124 -25.22 17.79 14.81
N GLY A 125 -24.49 18.72 15.44
CA GLY A 125 -24.83 19.30 16.75
C GLY A 125 -25.84 20.45 16.67
N GLN A 126 -26.30 20.81 15.45
CA GLN A 126 -27.31 21.83 15.16
C GLN A 126 -27.02 23.23 15.76
N GLY A 127 -25.76 23.51 16.09
CA GLY A 127 -25.33 24.74 16.74
C GLY A 127 -25.73 24.85 18.22
N THR A 128 -26.38 23.82 18.78
CA THR A 128 -26.95 23.85 20.13
C THR A 128 -26.33 22.82 21.07
N SER A 129 -25.70 21.78 20.53
CA SER A 129 -25.11 20.69 21.31
C SER A 129 -23.68 20.40 20.88
N ARG A 130 -22.82 20.06 21.85
CA ARG A 130 -21.58 19.35 21.56
C ARG A 130 -21.91 18.00 20.95
N ILE A 131 -21.07 17.48 20.06
CA ILE A 131 -21.32 16.20 19.40
C ILE A 131 -20.87 15.05 20.28
N PHE A 132 -19.57 14.97 20.61
CA PHE A 132 -19.00 13.89 21.41
C PHE A 132 -18.35 14.40 22.70
N ASN A 133 -18.56 13.65 23.78
CA ASN A 133 -17.92 13.88 25.06
C ASN A 133 -17.49 12.56 25.69
N THR A 134 -16.18 12.36 25.80
CA THR A 134 -15.58 11.14 26.37
C THR A 134 -14.88 11.40 27.70
N ILE A 135 -15.21 12.46 28.44
CA ILE A 135 -14.57 12.74 29.74
C ILE A 135 -15.21 12.01 30.94
N PHE A 136 -16.25 11.21 30.71
CA PHE A 136 -16.98 10.51 31.77
C PHE A 136 -16.38 9.14 32.09
N GLU A 137 -16.54 8.72 33.36
CA GLU A 137 -16.15 7.47 34.03
C GLU A 137 -14.85 6.81 33.54
N ASN A 138 -14.89 6.19 32.35
CA ASN A 138 -13.82 5.35 31.81
C ASN A 138 -12.88 6.06 30.84
N LYS A 139 -13.19 7.30 30.43
CA LYS A 139 -12.41 8.12 29.48
C LYS A 139 -12.01 7.35 28.22
N PRO A 140 -13.00 6.78 27.50
CA PRO A 140 -12.71 5.82 26.45
C PRO A 140 -11.99 6.45 25.25
N SER A 141 -11.30 5.59 24.52
CA SER A 141 -10.84 5.90 23.17
C SER A 141 -12.01 6.01 22.20
N LEU A 142 -11.89 6.94 21.26
CA LEU A 142 -12.87 7.19 20.21
C LEU A 142 -12.17 7.19 18.85
N MET A 143 -12.59 6.29 17.97
CA MET A 143 -12.17 6.28 16.58
C MET A 143 -13.35 6.62 15.67
N LEU A 144 -13.19 7.62 14.82
CA LEU A 144 -14.18 8.06 13.84
C LEU A 144 -13.61 7.86 12.43
N SER A 145 -14.36 7.24 11.53
CA SER A 145 -13.97 7.09 10.12
C SER A 145 -15.08 7.53 9.18
N ASP A 146 -14.73 8.27 8.13
CA ASP A 146 -15.62 8.63 7.02
C ASP A 146 -16.87 9.43 7.43
N LEU A 147 -16.67 10.47 8.24
CA LEU A 147 -17.74 11.25 8.85
C LEU A 147 -17.57 12.75 8.64
N VAL A 148 -18.69 13.44 8.46
CA VAL A 148 -18.78 14.89 8.64
C VAL A 148 -19.35 15.16 10.02
N LEU A 149 -18.61 15.86 10.87
CA LEU A 149 -19.11 16.46 12.10
C LEU A 149 -19.37 17.93 11.82
N LYS A 150 -20.59 18.42 12.00
CA LYS A 150 -20.88 19.84 11.75
C LYS A 150 -21.68 20.49 12.84
N GLU A 151 -21.49 21.80 12.97
CA GLU A 151 -22.30 22.66 13.83
C GLU A 151 -22.30 22.18 15.31
N GLY A 152 -21.18 21.61 15.78
CA GLY A 152 -21.03 21.28 17.19
C GLY A 152 -20.90 22.55 18.02
N SER A 153 -21.57 22.64 19.17
CA SER A 153 -21.53 23.84 20.02
C SER A 153 -21.57 23.49 21.50
N SER A 154 -20.54 23.90 22.25
CA SER A 154 -20.49 23.69 23.70
C SER A 154 -21.05 24.87 24.51
N PHE A 155 -21.62 25.91 23.88
CA PHE A 155 -22.09 27.10 24.61
C PHE A 155 -23.35 26.87 25.46
N GLY A 156 -24.11 25.81 25.15
CA GLY A 156 -25.26 25.37 25.94
C GLY A 156 -24.91 24.41 27.07
N ASP A 157 -23.64 24.00 27.19
CA ASP A 157 -23.21 22.97 28.14
C ASP A 157 -22.81 23.54 29.50
N SER A 158 -23.05 22.77 30.56
CA SER A 158 -22.61 23.12 31.93
C SER A 158 -21.11 22.91 32.19
N ASN A 159 -20.39 22.24 31.27
CA ASN A 159 -19.00 21.81 31.42
C ASN A 159 -18.02 22.73 30.68
N TYR A 160 -17.85 23.95 31.19
CA TYR A 160 -16.76 24.89 30.86
C TYR A 160 -16.69 25.42 29.41
N ASN A 161 -17.69 25.18 28.57
CA ASN A 161 -17.75 25.63 27.17
C ASN A 161 -16.52 25.20 26.34
N VAL A 162 -16.12 23.94 26.43
CA VAL A 162 -14.96 23.39 25.71
C VAL A 162 -15.34 22.30 24.70
N GLY A 163 -14.58 22.21 23.61
CA GLY A 163 -14.67 21.12 22.63
C GLY A 163 -15.98 21.14 21.85
N GLY A 164 -16.15 22.08 20.91
CA GLY A 164 -17.45 22.30 20.25
C GLY A 164 -17.96 21.05 19.52
N ALA A 165 -17.11 20.37 18.76
CA ALA A 165 -17.45 19.04 18.22
C ALA A 165 -17.09 17.93 19.21
N ILE A 166 -15.85 17.91 19.72
CA ILE A 166 -15.34 16.79 20.51
C ILE A 166 -14.65 17.29 21.78
N TYR A 167 -15.09 16.77 22.92
CA TYR A 167 -14.40 16.87 24.20
C TYR A 167 -13.83 15.50 24.58
N ALA A 168 -12.52 15.32 24.44
CA ALA A 168 -11.86 14.02 24.55
C ALA A 168 -11.07 13.85 25.85
N GLY A 169 -11.37 12.79 26.61
CA GLY A 169 -10.60 12.36 27.78
C GLY A 169 -9.61 11.22 27.52
N GLY A 170 -9.85 10.41 26.48
CA GLY A 170 -9.00 9.31 26.05
C GLY A 170 -8.33 9.57 24.69
N ALA A 171 -7.81 8.51 24.06
CA ALA A 171 -7.21 8.59 22.73
C ALA A 171 -8.27 8.88 21.65
N LEU A 172 -8.04 9.91 20.82
CA LEU A 172 -8.91 10.28 19.71
C LEU A 172 -8.22 10.00 18.38
N THR A 173 -8.87 9.22 17.50
CA THR A 173 -8.41 8.97 16.13
C THR A 173 -9.49 9.36 15.13
N LEU A 174 -9.14 10.23 14.19
CA LEU A 174 -10.00 10.73 13.12
C LEU A 174 -9.42 10.29 11.78
N ASN A 175 -10.13 9.47 11.03
CA ASN A 175 -9.73 9.00 9.71
C ASN A 175 -10.72 9.48 8.66
N ASN A 176 -10.31 10.35 7.73
CA ASN A 176 -11.20 10.94 6.73
C ASN A 176 -12.44 11.60 7.37
N VAL A 177 -12.18 12.49 8.34
CA VAL A 177 -13.23 13.18 9.09
C VAL A 177 -13.17 14.67 8.86
N ASN A 178 -14.31 15.26 8.50
CA ASN A 178 -14.46 16.70 8.40
C ASN A 178 -15.09 17.25 9.68
N ILE A 179 -14.54 18.33 10.24
CA ILE A 179 -15.18 19.08 11.34
C ILE A 179 -15.46 20.51 10.87
N LEU A 180 -16.75 20.83 10.76
CA LEU A 180 -17.23 22.04 10.10
C LEU A 180 -18.02 22.93 11.07
N ASN A 181 -17.74 24.23 11.07
CA ASN A 181 -18.52 25.25 11.78
C ASN A 181 -18.79 24.92 13.26
N SER A 182 -17.81 24.32 13.96
CA SER A 182 -17.95 23.98 15.38
C SER A 182 -17.44 25.10 16.29
N LYS A 183 -18.12 25.32 17.41
CA LYS A 183 -17.94 26.51 18.26
C LYS A 183 -17.80 26.17 19.73
N ALA A 184 -16.84 26.80 20.39
CA ALA A 184 -16.63 26.69 21.83
C ALA A 184 -15.96 27.95 22.37
N LYS A 185 -15.79 28.05 23.69
CA LYS A 185 -14.89 29.04 24.28
C LYS A 185 -13.43 28.62 24.11
N VAL A 186 -13.13 27.33 24.31
CA VAL A 186 -11.81 26.75 24.08
C VAL A 186 -11.93 25.43 23.31
N GLY A 187 -11.14 25.24 22.26
CA GLY A 187 -11.22 24.04 21.43
C GLY A 187 -12.48 24.03 20.57
N GLY A 188 -12.56 24.90 19.56
CA GLY A 188 -13.76 25.05 18.73
C GLY A 188 -14.19 23.75 18.06
N ALA A 189 -13.23 23.04 17.44
CA ALA A 189 -13.45 21.67 16.99
C ALA A 189 -13.21 20.66 18.12
N ILE A 190 -11.99 20.63 18.67
CA ILE A 190 -11.52 19.58 19.59
C ILE A 190 -10.94 20.20 20.86
N TYR A 191 -11.27 19.61 22.00
CA TYR A 191 -10.59 19.87 23.26
C TYR A 191 -10.08 18.58 23.89
N LEU A 192 -8.78 18.53 24.21
CA LEU A 192 -8.13 17.39 24.88
C LEU A 192 -8.01 17.64 26.39
N ASN A 193 -8.49 16.70 27.19
CA ASN A 193 -8.38 16.70 28.65
C ASN A 193 -7.75 15.39 29.11
N ASP A 194 -7.20 15.40 30.32
CA ASP A 194 -6.61 14.27 31.01
C ASP A 194 -5.21 13.89 30.53
N ILE A 195 -4.52 13.11 31.36
CA ILE A 195 -3.13 12.70 31.16
C ILE A 195 -2.96 11.70 30.02
N ASN A 196 -4.03 10.97 29.66
CA ASN A 196 -4.00 9.90 28.66
C ASN A 196 -4.56 10.31 27.30
N SER A 197 -5.03 11.55 27.12
CA SER A 197 -5.56 11.97 25.83
C SER A 197 -4.46 12.17 24.79
N SER A 198 -4.75 11.69 23.59
CA SER A 198 -3.91 11.83 22.40
C SER A 198 -4.79 12.15 21.20
N LEU A 199 -4.19 12.67 20.14
CA LEU A 199 -4.90 12.99 18.91
C LEU A 199 -4.15 12.47 17.69
N THR A 200 -4.86 11.73 16.85
CA THR A 200 -4.40 11.33 15.52
C THR A 200 -5.44 11.77 14.50
N ILE A 201 -5.04 12.59 13.54
CA ILE A 201 -5.84 12.99 12.39
C ILE A 201 -5.16 12.44 11.14
N ASN A 202 -5.85 11.61 10.39
CA ASN A 202 -5.42 11.10 9.10
C ASN A 202 -6.47 11.48 8.07
N HIS A 203 -6.19 12.49 7.24
CA HIS A 203 -7.09 12.97 6.20
C HIS A 203 -8.36 13.66 6.74
N GLY A 204 -8.73 14.82 6.18
CA GLY A 204 -9.94 15.52 6.58
C GLY A 204 -9.87 17.04 6.46
N VAL A 205 -11.03 17.68 6.59
CA VAL A 205 -11.20 19.13 6.44
C VAL A 205 -11.75 19.74 7.73
N PHE A 206 -11.04 20.72 8.26
CA PHE A 206 -11.41 21.50 9.43
C PHE A 206 -11.67 22.93 8.98
N ASP A 207 -12.95 23.29 8.93
CA ASP A 207 -13.40 24.50 8.28
C ASP A 207 -14.36 25.31 9.16
N GLU A 208 -14.17 26.62 9.20
CA GLU A 208 -15.05 27.57 9.91
C GLU A 208 -15.23 27.28 11.42
N ASN A 209 -14.32 26.54 12.05
CA ASN A 209 -14.37 26.30 13.49
C ASN A 209 -13.90 27.53 14.25
N SER A 210 -14.51 27.83 15.40
CA SER A 210 -14.25 29.08 16.13
C SER A 210 -14.21 28.89 17.64
N ALA A 211 -13.22 29.52 18.27
CA ALA A 211 -13.14 29.66 19.72
C ALA A 211 -12.32 30.89 20.11
N ASP A 212 -12.46 31.34 21.37
CA ASP A 212 -11.60 32.38 21.94
C ASP A 212 -10.16 31.89 21.98
N GLN A 213 -9.93 30.62 22.32
CA GLN A 213 -8.62 29.98 22.32
C GLN A 213 -8.68 28.59 21.68
N GLY A 214 -7.75 28.27 20.79
CA GLY A 214 -7.73 26.98 20.11
C GLY A 214 -8.97 26.75 19.24
N SER A 215 -9.19 27.57 18.21
CA SER A 215 -10.35 27.45 17.32
C SER A 215 -10.48 26.07 16.66
N VAL A 216 -9.37 25.37 16.44
CA VAL A 216 -9.36 23.96 16.06
C VAL A 216 -9.06 23.08 17.27
N LEU A 217 -7.97 23.35 17.98
CA LEU A 217 -7.52 22.49 19.08
C LEU A 217 -7.16 23.30 20.32
N GLY A 218 -7.83 22.98 21.43
CA GLY A 218 -7.46 23.38 22.78
C GLY A 218 -7.10 22.17 23.65
N MET A 219 -6.38 22.40 24.75
CA MET A 219 -6.04 21.32 25.68
C MET A 219 -5.68 21.84 27.09
N THR A 220 -5.77 20.96 28.08
CA THR A 220 -5.27 21.24 29.45
C THR A 220 -3.74 21.14 29.53
N CYS A 221 -3.08 21.99 30.33
CA CYS A 221 -1.62 22.00 30.42
C CYS A 221 -1.05 21.13 31.55
N ALA A 222 -1.88 20.86 32.54
CA ALA A 222 -1.57 20.00 33.68
C ALA A 222 -2.88 19.34 34.12
N ASP A 223 -2.84 18.06 34.44
CA ASP A 223 -3.94 17.27 34.93
C ASP A 223 -3.45 16.44 36.13
N ASN A 224 -4.27 16.28 37.16
CA ASN A 224 -3.93 15.51 38.36
C ASN A 224 -2.60 15.95 39.04
N LEU A 225 -2.30 17.25 39.03
CA LEU A 225 -1.06 17.87 39.56
C LEU A 225 0.22 17.58 38.74
N ASP A 226 0.12 16.84 37.64
CA ASP A 226 1.23 16.54 36.74
C ASP A 226 1.12 17.31 35.43
N SER A 227 2.26 17.60 34.80
CA SER A 227 2.29 18.15 33.44
C SER A 227 1.71 17.12 32.47
N THR A 228 0.82 17.55 31.57
CA THR A 228 0.27 16.65 30.56
C THR A 228 1.35 16.26 29.56
N VAL A 229 1.41 14.98 29.20
CA VAL A 229 2.31 14.45 28.15
C VAL A 229 1.43 13.88 27.05
N ARG A 230 1.43 14.50 25.87
CA ARG A 230 0.51 14.13 24.79
C ARG A 230 1.23 13.84 23.49
N THR A 231 0.72 12.87 22.74
CA THR A 231 1.12 12.65 21.34
C THR A 231 0.03 13.18 20.42
N ILE A 232 0.41 14.02 19.47
CA ILE A 232 -0.50 14.66 18.51
C ILE A 232 0.08 14.48 17.11
N GLY A 233 -0.59 13.70 16.27
CA GLY A 233 -0.24 13.49 14.86
C GLY A 233 -1.33 14.01 13.94
N ILE A 234 -0.97 14.86 12.98
CA ILE A 234 -1.90 15.44 12.00
C ILE A 234 -1.30 15.25 10.62
N ASN A 235 -1.94 14.41 9.82
CA ASN A 235 -1.45 13.99 8.51
C ASN A 235 -2.51 14.27 7.44
N SER A 236 -2.08 14.85 6.32
CA SER A 236 -2.89 14.99 5.11
C SER A 236 -4.22 15.72 5.32
N ALA A 237 -4.26 16.76 6.15
CA ALA A 237 -5.50 17.51 6.46
C ALA A 237 -5.48 18.96 5.95
N SER A 238 -6.67 19.53 5.77
CA SER A 238 -6.85 20.94 5.45
C SER A 238 -7.49 21.72 6.59
N PHE A 239 -6.89 22.85 6.97
CA PHE A 239 -7.40 23.78 7.97
C PHE A 239 -7.64 25.13 7.31
N LEU A 240 -8.90 25.51 7.17
CA LEU A 240 -9.25 26.77 6.53
C LEU A 240 -10.38 27.53 7.22
N ARG A 241 -10.33 28.86 7.13
CA ARG A 241 -11.35 29.77 7.71
C ARG A 241 -11.63 29.55 9.19
N ASN A 242 -10.71 28.95 9.95
CA ASN A 242 -10.88 28.77 11.38
C ASN A 242 -10.50 30.04 12.13
N GLY A 243 -11.19 30.28 13.24
CA GLY A 243 -11.00 31.42 14.11
C GLY A 243 -11.61 32.73 13.59
N SER A 244 -11.29 33.82 14.27
CA SER A 244 -11.79 35.16 13.99
C SER A 244 -10.80 36.21 14.46
N ALA A 245 -11.07 37.49 14.19
CA ALA A 245 -10.28 38.61 14.72
C ALA A 245 -10.26 38.69 16.27
N ASN A 246 -11.14 37.95 16.96
CA ASN A 246 -11.16 37.85 18.42
C ASN A 246 -10.44 36.61 18.95
N SER A 247 -10.13 35.63 18.09
CA SER A 247 -9.49 34.39 18.49
C SER A 247 -8.02 34.63 18.86
N LEU A 248 -7.60 34.10 19.99
CA LEU A 248 -6.24 34.17 20.49
C LEU A 248 -5.35 33.07 19.90
N SER A 249 -5.94 31.92 19.56
CA SER A 249 -5.23 30.89 18.82
C SER A 249 -6.11 29.92 18.03
N MET A 250 -5.50 29.21 17.08
CA MET A 250 -6.13 28.10 16.34
C MET A 250 -5.73 26.74 16.93
N PHE A 251 -4.44 26.53 17.16
CA PHE A 251 -3.85 25.42 17.90
C PHE A 251 -3.14 25.98 19.15
N GLY A 252 -3.68 25.69 20.33
CA GLY A 252 -3.11 26.11 21.60
C GLY A 252 -2.36 24.97 22.28
N PHE A 253 -1.04 24.88 22.10
CA PHE A 253 -0.23 23.82 22.71
C PHE A 253 0.33 24.25 24.07
N CYS A 254 0.31 23.31 25.02
CA CYS A 254 0.91 23.44 26.35
C CYS A 254 1.18 22.07 26.98
N GLY A 255 1.82 22.03 28.15
CA GLY A 255 2.32 20.80 28.79
C GLY A 255 3.63 20.32 28.15
N GLN A 256 3.78 19.01 27.96
CA GLN A 256 4.88 18.38 27.22
C GLN A 256 4.34 17.59 26.00
N PRO A 257 3.83 18.28 24.97
CA PRO A 257 3.30 17.62 23.80
C PRO A 257 4.42 17.23 22.83
N ALA A 258 4.23 16.10 22.13
CA ALA A 258 4.97 15.67 20.96
C ALA A 258 4.06 15.78 19.74
N ILE A 259 4.31 16.78 18.90
CA ILE A 259 3.41 17.20 17.82
C ILE A 259 4.07 16.96 16.47
N THR A 260 3.34 16.36 15.53
CA THR A 260 3.76 16.18 14.14
C THR A 260 2.65 16.62 13.18
N PHE A 261 2.98 17.52 12.26
CA PHE A 261 2.15 17.92 11.13
C PHE A 261 2.83 17.47 9.84
N THR A 262 2.20 16.58 9.08
CA THR A 262 2.72 16.05 7.82
C THR A 262 1.77 16.34 6.67
N ALA A 263 2.25 16.93 5.57
CA ALA A 263 1.47 17.06 4.34
C ALA A 263 0.12 17.81 4.50
N ASN A 264 0.06 18.85 5.33
CA ASN A 264 -1.18 19.60 5.58
C ASN A 264 -1.23 20.93 4.83
N THR A 265 -2.44 21.38 4.49
CA THR A 265 -2.70 22.75 4.04
C THR A 265 -3.35 23.57 5.16
N ILE A 266 -2.77 24.71 5.52
CA ILE A 266 -3.28 25.65 6.53
C ILE A 266 -3.40 27.03 5.87
N THR A 267 -4.63 27.45 5.57
CA THR A 267 -4.88 28.66 4.77
C THR A 267 -6.11 29.43 5.21
N ASP A 268 -6.16 30.74 4.97
CA ASP A 268 -7.33 31.59 5.20
C ASP A 268 -7.87 31.55 6.64
N ASN A 269 -7.05 31.13 7.61
CA ASN A 269 -7.43 31.13 9.02
C ASN A 269 -7.17 32.52 9.61
N THR A 270 -7.98 32.89 10.60
CA THR A 270 -7.90 34.21 11.24
C THR A 270 -7.68 34.07 12.75
N ALA A 271 -6.72 34.83 13.28
CA ALA A 271 -6.62 35.13 14.70
C ALA A 271 -6.49 36.65 14.89
N ASN A 272 -6.52 37.09 16.15
CA ASN A 272 -6.40 38.50 16.46
C ASN A 272 -5.11 39.10 15.85
N PRO A 273 -5.22 40.17 15.04
CA PRO A 273 -4.08 40.71 14.30
C PRO A 273 -3.01 41.39 15.17
N ASN A 274 -3.34 41.70 16.42
CA ASN A 274 -2.44 42.39 17.35
C ASN A 274 -1.79 41.46 18.39
N GLN A 275 -2.37 40.30 18.64
CA GLN A 275 -1.92 39.42 19.72
C GLN A 275 -2.22 37.92 19.55
N GLY A 276 -2.98 37.53 18.52
CA GLY A 276 -3.39 36.15 18.31
C GLY A 276 -2.40 35.36 17.45
N SER A 277 -2.33 34.05 17.66
CA SER A 277 -1.43 33.18 16.89
C SER A 277 -2.08 31.88 16.42
N LEU A 278 -1.87 31.48 15.17
CA LEU A 278 -2.49 30.24 14.68
C LEU A 278 -1.89 29.00 15.34
N ILE A 279 -0.57 28.86 15.32
CA ILE A 279 0.17 27.78 15.96
C ILE A 279 0.92 28.38 17.15
N GLN A 280 0.40 28.19 18.36
CA GLN A 280 1.03 28.65 19.60
C GLN A 280 1.91 27.54 20.18
N PHE A 281 3.24 27.72 20.12
CA PHE A 281 4.21 26.78 20.69
C PHE A 281 5.32 27.53 21.45
N THR A 282 4.94 28.15 22.57
CA THR A 282 5.83 28.98 23.38
C THR A 282 5.39 29.01 24.84
N GLN A 283 6.30 29.37 25.75
CA GLN A 283 5.98 29.65 27.16
C GLN A 283 5.45 31.06 27.41
N LYS A 284 5.63 31.97 26.46
CA LYS A 284 5.26 33.37 26.60
C LYS A 284 4.41 33.81 25.42
N THR A 285 3.21 34.29 25.70
CA THR A 285 2.32 34.88 24.71
C THR A 285 1.98 36.32 25.11
N PRO A 286 1.36 37.12 24.22
CA PRO A 286 0.87 38.43 24.61
C PRO A 286 -0.19 38.39 25.73
N GLN A 287 -0.83 37.23 25.94
CA GLN A 287 -1.84 37.03 26.98
C GLN A 287 -1.25 36.63 28.34
N GLY A 288 0.04 36.27 28.38
CA GLY A 288 0.74 35.88 29.60
C GLY A 288 1.57 34.61 29.41
N ASN A 289 1.90 33.97 30.53
CA ASN A 289 2.72 32.76 30.52
C ASN A 289 1.85 31.52 30.28
N VAL A 290 2.37 30.60 29.48
CA VAL A 290 1.79 29.29 29.17
C VAL A 290 2.76 28.21 29.64
N SER A 291 2.24 27.17 30.28
CA SER A 291 3.10 26.04 30.69
C SER A 291 3.51 25.24 29.46
N LEU A 292 4.78 25.31 29.06
CA LEU A 292 5.36 24.48 27.99
C LEU A 292 6.70 23.89 28.44
N SER A 293 6.80 22.57 28.44
CA SER A 293 8.00 21.83 28.84
C SER A 293 9.14 22.07 27.84
N LYS A 294 10.38 22.07 28.35
CA LYS A 294 11.59 22.08 27.51
C LYS A 294 11.74 20.83 26.62
N PHE A 295 11.02 19.76 26.97
CA PHE A 295 10.99 18.51 26.21
C PHE A 295 9.84 18.43 25.21
N ALA A 296 9.02 19.47 25.09
CA ALA A 296 7.99 19.54 24.05
C ALA A 296 8.64 19.52 22.66
N THR A 297 7.98 18.88 21.70
CA THR A 297 8.46 18.83 20.31
C THR A 297 7.35 19.22 19.34
N LEU A 298 7.74 19.96 18.30
CA LEU A 298 6.92 20.32 17.15
C LEU A 298 7.68 19.95 15.87
N SER A 299 7.12 19.06 15.07
CA SER A 299 7.62 18.71 13.75
C SER A 299 6.61 19.16 12.70
N LEU A 300 7.05 20.03 11.79
CA LEU A 300 6.30 20.41 10.59
C LEU A 300 7.06 19.82 9.39
N ASN A 301 6.46 18.84 8.69
CA ASN A 301 7.04 18.20 7.52
C ASN A 301 6.13 18.34 6.30
N SER A 302 6.62 18.96 5.22
CA SER A 302 5.87 19.08 3.96
C SER A 302 4.51 19.76 4.12
N ASN A 303 4.39 20.87 4.88
CA ASN A 303 3.12 21.59 5.01
C ASN A 303 3.07 22.85 4.12
N THR A 304 1.87 23.24 3.65
CA THR A 304 1.63 24.52 2.99
C THR A 304 0.84 25.43 3.94
N ILE A 305 1.47 26.50 4.43
CA ILE A 305 0.94 27.41 5.44
C ILE A 305 1.01 28.86 4.91
N VAL A 306 -0.06 29.29 4.24
CA VAL A 306 -0.11 30.53 3.43
C VAL A 306 -1.45 31.24 3.60
N ASN A 307 -1.53 32.52 3.22
CA ASN A 307 -2.78 33.31 3.21
C ASN A 307 -3.55 33.35 4.54
N ASN A 308 -2.86 33.16 5.66
CA ASN A 308 -3.48 33.31 6.97
C ASN A 308 -3.37 34.75 7.48
N ASN A 309 -4.29 35.16 8.36
CA ASN A 309 -4.32 36.48 8.96
C ASN A 309 -4.22 36.40 10.49
N ALA A 310 -3.06 36.72 11.05
CA ALA A 310 -2.85 36.68 12.50
C ALA A 310 -1.75 37.66 12.91
N TRP A 311 -1.61 37.96 14.20
CA TRP A 311 -0.38 38.61 14.66
C TRP A 311 0.82 37.73 14.33
N ALA A 312 0.76 36.42 14.64
CA ALA A 312 1.78 35.43 14.27
C ALA A 312 1.15 34.12 13.78
N THR A 313 1.54 33.60 12.62
CA THR A 313 1.10 32.27 12.17
C THR A 313 1.73 31.19 13.04
N LEU A 314 3.06 31.13 13.13
CA LEU A 314 3.78 30.33 14.12
C LEU A 314 4.37 31.22 15.20
N LEU A 315 3.86 31.11 16.44
CA LEU A 315 4.45 31.77 17.61
C LEU A 315 5.32 30.77 18.38
N TYR A 316 6.61 31.07 18.51
CA TYR A 316 7.56 30.17 19.14
C TYR A 316 8.49 30.89 20.14
N GLY A 317 9.05 30.12 21.08
CA GLY A 317 10.01 30.59 22.08
C GLY A 317 11.26 29.71 22.15
N PHE A 318 12.11 29.92 23.15
CA PHE A 318 13.35 29.13 23.34
C PHE A 318 13.05 27.65 23.65
N ASN A 319 12.04 27.39 24.46
CA ASN A 319 11.72 26.04 24.92
C ASN A 319 11.23 25.09 23.81
N GLY A 320 11.54 23.80 23.99
CA GLY A 320 11.16 22.74 23.08
C GLY A 320 11.93 22.74 21.76
N ILE A 321 11.82 21.64 21.03
CA ILE A 321 12.43 21.48 19.70
C ILE A 321 11.37 21.74 18.63
N LYS A 322 11.69 22.58 17.64
CA LYS A 322 10.85 22.90 16.49
C LYS A 322 11.59 22.48 15.23
N ALA A 323 11.24 21.33 14.65
CA ALA A 323 11.82 20.85 13.40
C ALA A 323 10.89 21.21 12.23
N LEU A 324 11.38 22.04 11.31
CA LEU A 324 10.64 22.45 10.12
C LEU A 324 11.37 21.89 8.90
N SER A 325 10.74 20.95 8.19
CA SER A 325 11.25 20.35 6.95
C SER A 325 10.28 20.52 5.80
N ASN A 326 10.74 20.96 4.62
CA ASN A 326 9.95 20.98 3.38
C ASN A 326 8.63 21.76 3.44
N ASN A 327 8.50 22.75 4.34
CA ASN A 327 7.27 23.53 4.46
C ASN A 327 7.32 24.80 3.61
N ILE A 328 6.15 25.23 3.12
CA ILE A 328 5.91 26.61 2.73
C ILE A 328 5.31 27.32 3.94
N LEU A 329 6.02 28.28 4.51
CA LEU A 329 5.55 29.10 5.63
C LEU A 329 5.86 30.57 5.33
N ALA A 330 5.02 31.14 4.47
CA ALA A 330 5.17 32.46 3.88
C ALA A 330 3.79 33.01 3.46
N TYR A 331 3.74 34.23 2.93
CA TYR A 331 2.51 34.85 2.39
C TYR A 331 1.34 34.92 3.39
N ASN A 332 1.65 35.04 4.68
CA ASN A 332 0.67 35.30 5.72
C ASN A 332 0.68 36.79 6.08
N THR A 333 -0.47 37.34 6.44
CA THR A 333 -0.56 38.68 7.04
C THR A 333 -0.11 38.62 8.50
N GLY A 334 0.68 39.61 8.93
CA GLY A 334 1.39 39.62 10.20
C GLY A 334 2.79 39.01 10.08
N LYS A 335 3.14 38.06 10.94
CA LYS A 335 4.40 37.30 10.83
C LYS A 335 4.10 35.84 10.55
N SER A 336 4.77 35.24 9.56
CA SER A 336 4.66 33.80 9.32
C SER A 336 5.28 33.01 10.48
N CYS A 337 6.37 33.53 11.06
CA CYS A 337 6.93 33.04 12.31
C CYS A 337 7.34 34.22 13.17
N ARG A 338 7.04 34.17 14.47
CA ARG A 338 7.45 35.18 15.44
C ARG A 338 8.12 34.55 16.64
N TYR A 339 9.25 35.13 17.03
CA TYR A 339 9.91 34.79 18.29
C TYR A 339 9.27 35.57 19.45
N ALA A 340 8.86 34.87 20.50
CA ALA A 340 8.05 35.46 21.57
C ALA A 340 8.85 36.16 22.69
N GLU A 341 10.17 35.94 22.75
CA GLU A 341 11.00 36.28 23.91
C GLU A 341 11.98 37.43 23.64
N GLY A 342 11.58 38.36 22.77
CA GLY A 342 12.34 39.59 22.50
C GLY A 342 12.88 39.63 21.07
N ASP A 343 14.09 40.16 20.92
CA ASP A 343 14.71 40.40 19.62
C ASP A 343 15.47 39.15 19.14
N VAL A 344 14.90 38.43 18.16
CA VAL A 344 15.45 37.16 17.64
C VAL A 344 16.87 37.31 17.08
N THR A 345 17.25 38.51 16.62
CA THR A 345 18.58 38.77 16.04
C THR A 345 19.70 38.68 17.07
N LYS A 346 19.36 38.76 18.37
CA LYS A 346 20.30 38.70 19.50
C LYS A 346 20.35 37.32 20.15
N VAL A 347 19.69 36.32 19.58
CA VAL A 347 19.58 34.98 20.14
C VAL A 347 20.35 33.99 19.28
N GLU A 348 21.26 33.24 19.90
CA GLU A 348 22.06 32.20 19.24
C GLU A 348 21.26 30.89 19.06
N LYS A 349 20.48 30.51 20.09
CA LYS A 349 19.73 29.26 20.10
C LYS A 349 18.25 29.52 20.34
N THR A 350 17.40 29.06 19.44
CA THR A 350 15.93 29.14 19.59
C THR A 350 15.25 27.78 19.63
N GLY A 351 16.02 26.68 19.55
CA GLY A 351 15.47 25.32 19.45
C GLY A 351 14.80 25.02 18.11
N VAL A 352 14.98 25.86 17.09
CA VAL A 352 14.49 25.66 15.72
C VAL A 352 15.56 24.92 14.89
N VAL A 353 15.10 23.96 14.08
CA VAL A 353 15.88 23.24 13.06
C VAL A 353 15.17 23.42 11.72
N LEU A 354 15.90 23.83 10.68
CA LEU A 354 15.35 24.13 9.35
C LEU A 354 15.97 23.22 8.28
N LEU A 355 15.13 22.58 7.48
CA LEU A 355 15.51 21.75 6.33
C LEU A 355 14.63 22.08 5.12
N TYR A 356 15.16 22.64 4.04
CA TYR A 356 14.46 22.83 2.76
C TYR A 356 13.07 23.50 2.84
N ASN A 357 12.92 24.57 3.64
CA ASN A 357 11.65 25.31 3.73
C ASN A 357 11.61 26.49 2.74
N ALA A 358 10.42 26.92 2.33
CA ALA A 358 10.20 28.21 1.67
C ALA A 358 9.69 29.24 2.69
N LEU A 359 10.52 30.23 2.99
CA LEU A 359 10.25 31.26 4.01
C LEU A 359 10.46 32.67 3.45
N LYS A 360 9.71 33.65 3.94
CA LYS A 360 10.00 35.07 3.71
C LYS A 360 10.90 35.58 4.83
N LEU A 361 12.16 35.87 4.53
CA LEU A 361 13.15 36.31 5.53
C LEU A 361 13.24 37.83 5.69
N SER A 362 12.84 38.59 4.67
CA SER A 362 12.88 40.06 4.69
C SER A 362 11.98 40.66 5.76
N ALA A 363 12.43 41.78 6.35
CA ALA A 363 11.67 42.47 7.37
C ALA A 363 10.34 43.01 6.83
N GLY A 364 9.27 42.83 7.61
CA GLY A 364 7.94 43.37 7.28
C GLY A 364 6.82 42.34 7.46
N ASP A 365 5.73 42.55 6.73
CA ASP A 365 4.57 41.67 6.71
C ASP A 365 4.92 40.32 6.05
N GLY A 366 4.44 39.23 6.63
CA GLY A 366 4.71 37.86 6.23
C GLY A 366 6.10 37.33 6.59
N GLN A 367 6.96 38.12 7.25
CA GLN A 367 8.29 37.68 7.68
C GLN A 367 8.21 36.46 8.61
N CYS A 368 9.11 35.50 8.42
CA CYS A 368 9.45 34.46 9.38
C CYS A 368 10.71 34.89 10.15
N GLU A 369 10.52 35.31 11.40
CA GLU A 369 11.60 35.66 12.30
C GLU A 369 12.36 34.38 12.67
N VAL A 370 13.65 34.32 12.33
CA VAL A 370 14.57 33.21 12.65
C VAL A 370 15.90 33.79 13.11
N ALA A 371 16.57 33.10 14.04
CA ALA A 371 17.89 33.53 14.53
C ALA A 371 18.94 33.42 13.40
N GLU A 372 19.84 34.40 13.33
CA GLU A 372 20.86 34.45 12.26
C GLU A 372 21.72 33.19 12.21
N GLU A 373 22.04 32.60 13.36
CA GLU A 373 22.88 31.40 13.44
C GLU A 373 22.29 30.18 12.71
N ILE A 374 20.96 30.12 12.63
CA ILE A 374 20.19 29.02 12.02
C ILE A 374 20.22 29.12 10.48
N ILE A 375 20.42 30.31 9.93
CA ILE A 375 20.47 30.54 8.48
C ILE A 375 21.89 30.80 7.95
N LYS A 376 22.88 31.06 8.83
CA LYS A 376 24.30 31.21 8.47
C LYS A 376 24.81 29.95 7.76
N ASP A 377 25.69 30.12 6.77
CA ASP A 377 26.37 29.04 6.04
C ASP A 377 25.46 27.99 5.36
N GLY A 378 24.20 28.32 5.06
CA GLY A 378 23.32 27.47 4.25
C GLY A 378 22.68 26.26 4.96
N LYS A 379 22.53 26.31 6.29
CA LYS A 379 22.22 25.17 7.18
C LYS A 379 20.73 24.78 7.32
N ASP A 380 19.88 24.46 6.34
CA ASP A 380 20.03 23.37 5.39
C ASP A 380 19.04 23.61 4.22
N LYS A 381 19.42 24.50 3.30
CA LYS A 381 18.70 24.91 2.06
C LYS A 381 17.26 25.47 2.20
N THR A 382 17.02 26.37 3.16
CA THR A 382 15.82 27.22 3.16
C THR A 382 15.82 28.18 1.94
N ILE A 383 14.77 28.14 1.13
CA ILE A 383 14.53 29.04 0.01
C ILE A 383 13.90 30.35 0.52
N ASP A 384 14.62 31.44 0.36
CA ASP A 384 14.08 32.78 0.62
C ASP A 384 13.18 33.24 -0.54
N VAL A 385 11.89 33.40 -0.24
CA VAL A 385 10.84 33.85 -1.16
C VAL A 385 10.45 35.32 -0.97
N SER A 386 11.27 36.11 -0.29
CA SER A 386 10.97 37.51 0.05
C SER A 386 10.61 38.42 -1.13
N ASN A 387 11.14 38.16 -2.31
CA ASN A 387 10.95 38.95 -3.53
C ASN A 387 10.23 38.15 -4.63
N VAL A 388 9.47 37.12 -4.25
CA VAL A 388 8.73 36.27 -5.17
C VAL A 388 7.25 36.38 -4.82
N ASP A 389 6.43 36.77 -5.78
CA ASP A 389 4.99 36.90 -5.56
C ASP A 389 4.32 35.53 -5.37
N PHE A 390 3.27 35.50 -4.54
CA PHE A 390 2.51 34.27 -4.25
C PHE A 390 2.05 33.56 -5.54
N SER A 391 1.48 34.32 -6.48
CA SER A 391 0.94 33.78 -7.73
C SER A 391 2.02 33.30 -8.70
N THR A 392 3.30 33.64 -8.47
CA THR A 392 4.42 33.11 -9.24
C THR A 392 4.71 31.67 -8.83
N ILE A 393 4.73 31.36 -7.54
CA ILE A 393 5.17 30.05 -7.01
C ILE A 393 4.07 29.05 -6.73
N LEU A 394 2.82 29.50 -6.51
CA LEU A 394 1.68 28.63 -6.21
C LEU A 394 0.55 28.90 -7.22
N TYR A 395 -0.22 27.86 -7.53
CA TYR A 395 -1.54 28.02 -8.13
C TYR A 395 -2.55 28.54 -7.09
N ASP A 396 -3.71 29.01 -7.54
CA ASP A 396 -4.81 29.35 -6.64
C ASP A 396 -5.28 28.12 -5.85
N LEU A 397 -6.01 28.34 -4.75
CA LEU A 397 -6.51 27.26 -3.91
C LEU A 397 -7.46 26.38 -4.74
N GLU A 398 -7.09 25.13 -4.95
CA GLU A 398 -7.95 24.18 -5.65
C GLU A 398 -9.04 23.69 -4.69
N PRO A 399 -10.33 23.72 -5.11
CA PRO A 399 -11.43 23.25 -4.27
C PRO A 399 -11.42 21.71 -4.15
N PRO A 400 -12.15 21.15 -3.17
CA PRO A 400 -12.36 19.71 -3.05
C PRO A 400 -12.88 19.08 -4.35
N SER A 401 -12.16 18.08 -4.84
CA SER A 401 -12.53 17.27 -6.01
C SER A 401 -11.85 15.91 -5.94
N GLU A 402 -12.13 15.03 -6.91
CA GLU A 402 -11.49 13.71 -6.98
C GLU A 402 -9.96 13.82 -7.11
N SER A 403 -9.46 14.81 -7.86
CA SER A 403 -8.02 15.02 -8.06
C SER A 403 -7.32 15.68 -6.86
N THR A 404 -8.08 16.17 -5.88
CA THR A 404 -7.54 16.71 -4.63
C THR A 404 -7.85 15.80 -3.43
N GLY A 405 -8.28 14.55 -3.66
CA GLY A 405 -8.67 13.65 -2.59
C GLY A 405 -9.78 14.21 -1.70
N PHE A 406 -10.67 15.02 -2.30
CA PHE A 406 -11.78 15.73 -1.65
C PHE A 406 -11.36 16.75 -0.57
N MET A 407 -10.17 17.36 -0.71
CA MET A 407 -9.69 18.41 0.20
C MET A 407 -9.24 19.67 -0.55
N PRO A 408 -9.35 20.86 0.06
CA PRO A 408 -8.80 22.08 -0.51
C PRO A 408 -7.27 22.13 -0.32
N MET A 409 -6.51 22.44 -1.37
CA MET A 409 -5.05 22.46 -1.31
C MET A 409 -4.41 23.34 -2.38
N TYR A 410 -3.13 23.66 -2.19
CA TYR A 410 -2.31 24.39 -3.16
C TYR A 410 -1.33 23.46 -3.84
N PHE A 411 -0.91 23.84 -5.05
CA PHE A 411 0.13 23.16 -5.80
C PHE A 411 1.26 24.11 -6.18
N PRO A 412 2.53 23.67 -6.05
CA PRO A 412 3.66 24.44 -6.52
C PRO A 412 3.69 24.56 -8.04
N LYS A 413 4.20 25.70 -8.50
CA LYS A 413 4.55 25.97 -9.89
C LYS A 413 6.02 25.66 -10.09
N ASN A 414 6.32 24.96 -11.17
CA ASN A 414 7.68 24.81 -11.67
C ASN A 414 8.04 26.08 -12.46
N LEU A 415 9.04 26.85 -12.02
CA LEU A 415 9.45 28.09 -12.69
C LEU A 415 10.64 27.86 -13.62
N GLY A 416 11.32 26.72 -13.53
CA GLY A 416 12.58 26.44 -14.21
C GLY A 416 13.75 27.24 -13.64
N THR A 417 13.72 27.57 -12.34
CA THR A 417 14.70 28.43 -11.66
C THR A 417 15.25 27.81 -10.38
N ASP A 418 16.27 28.44 -9.78
CA ASP A 418 16.81 28.06 -8.46
C ASP A 418 15.87 28.40 -7.29
N LYS A 419 14.73 29.05 -7.58
CA LYS A 419 13.66 29.39 -6.62
C LYS A 419 12.46 28.46 -6.70
N ASP A 420 12.57 27.39 -7.48
CA ASP A 420 11.49 26.43 -7.64
C ASP A 420 11.19 25.70 -6.33
N LEU A 421 9.91 25.43 -6.13
CA LEU A 421 9.43 24.57 -5.05
C LEU A 421 9.19 23.13 -5.51
N VAL A 422 9.35 22.87 -6.81
CA VAL A 422 9.19 21.56 -7.44
C VAL A 422 10.58 20.93 -7.61
N ASP A 423 10.72 19.66 -7.27
CA ASP A 423 11.95 18.88 -7.46
C ASP A 423 13.22 19.56 -6.92
N VAL A 424 13.26 19.92 -5.63
CA VAL A 424 14.36 20.74 -5.06
C VAL A 424 15.68 19.97 -4.85
N GLY A 425 15.81 18.76 -5.38
CA GLY A 425 17.00 17.91 -5.29
C GLY A 425 17.23 17.29 -3.91
N TYR A 426 16.22 17.32 -3.03
CA TYR A 426 16.24 16.70 -1.70
C TYR A 426 15.23 15.56 -1.61
N THR A 427 15.51 14.57 -0.77
CA THR A 427 14.76 13.31 -0.69
C THR A 427 14.12 13.06 0.68
N GLY A 428 14.19 14.02 1.61
CA GLY A 428 13.75 13.85 3.01
C GLY A 428 12.37 14.44 3.34
N CYS A 429 11.51 14.68 2.34
CA CYS A 429 10.12 15.09 2.53
C CYS A 429 9.24 13.95 3.09
N SER A 430 7.95 14.23 3.31
CA SER A 430 6.96 13.20 3.65
C SER A 430 6.88 12.08 2.61
N GLY A 431 6.58 10.84 3.03
CA GLY A 431 6.51 9.70 2.09
C GLY A 431 5.35 9.79 1.09
N SER A 432 4.29 10.52 1.43
CA SER A 432 3.17 10.84 0.56
C SER A 432 2.81 12.31 0.69
N ASP A 433 2.16 12.85 -0.34
CA ASP A 433 1.58 14.17 -0.33
C ASP A 433 0.21 14.18 0.38
N GLN A 434 -0.43 15.35 0.42
CA GLN A 434 -1.70 15.55 1.10
C GLN A 434 -2.83 14.67 0.53
N ARG A 435 -2.79 14.34 -0.76
CA ARG A 435 -3.81 13.50 -1.41
C ARG A 435 -3.61 12.01 -1.14
N GLY A 436 -2.47 11.64 -0.54
CA GLY A 436 -2.04 10.25 -0.41
C GLY A 436 -1.22 9.76 -1.61
N VAL A 437 -0.86 10.64 -2.55
CA VAL A 437 0.03 10.28 -3.66
C VAL A 437 1.44 10.08 -3.11
N THR A 438 2.05 8.92 -3.40
CA THR A 438 3.40 8.61 -2.92
C THR A 438 4.41 9.54 -3.59
N ARG A 439 5.28 10.17 -2.80
CA ARG A 439 6.42 10.94 -3.31
C ARG A 439 7.52 9.98 -3.72
N VAL A 440 7.59 9.68 -5.01
CA VAL A 440 8.55 8.73 -5.54
C VAL A 440 9.81 9.46 -5.97
N ILE A 441 10.91 9.16 -5.30
CA ILE A 441 12.23 9.57 -5.74
C ILE A 441 12.67 8.58 -6.81
N ALA A 442 12.76 9.06 -8.05
CA ALA A 442 13.13 8.26 -9.20
C ALA A 442 14.42 8.83 -9.78
N GLU A 443 15.49 8.03 -9.77
CA GLU A 443 16.71 8.34 -10.49
C GLU A 443 16.43 8.12 -11.96
N ASN A 444 16.55 9.18 -12.74
CA ASN A 444 15.99 9.12 -14.06
C ASN A 444 16.99 8.90 -15.18
N SER A 445 16.45 9.04 -16.36
CA SER A 445 16.48 8.00 -17.35
C SER A 445 17.30 8.45 -18.55
N ASN A 446 17.66 7.55 -19.44
CA ASN A 446 18.71 7.74 -20.44
C ASN A 446 18.48 8.87 -21.47
N GLY A 447 17.36 9.61 -21.38
CA GLY A 447 17.03 10.75 -22.24
C GLY A 447 17.88 11.99 -21.94
N ALA A 448 18.18 12.77 -22.99
CA ALA A 448 19.04 13.96 -22.90
C ALA A 448 18.46 15.09 -22.02
N ASN A 449 17.15 15.10 -21.75
CA ASN A 449 16.43 16.12 -21.00
C ASN A 449 15.72 15.57 -19.75
N ASP A 450 15.97 14.31 -19.38
CA ASP A 450 15.31 13.66 -18.24
C ASP A 450 15.94 14.16 -16.92
N VAL A 451 15.13 14.71 -15.99
CA VAL A 451 15.58 15.21 -14.67
C VAL A 451 15.01 14.38 -13.53
N ALA A 452 15.86 13.97 -12.58
CA ALA A 452 15.48 13.02 -11.53
C ALA A 452 14.36 13.59 -10.66
N ASN A 453 13.37 12.75 -10.31
CA ASN A 453 12.29 13.15 -9.43
C ASN A 453 12.80 13.25 -7.98
N SER A 454 12.53 14.37 -7.32
CA SER A 454 12.88 14.64 -5.93
C SER A 454 11.73 15.35 -5.23
N CYS A 455 11.87 15.66 -3.96
CA CYS A 455 10.77 16.23 -3.18
C CYS A 455 10.37 17.62 -3.66
N ASP A 456 9.06 17.86 -3.74
CA ASP A 456 8.51 19.22 -3.72
C ASP A 456 8.48 19.79 -2.28
N ILE A 457 8.53 21.12 -2.16
CA ILE A 457 8.29 21.85 -0.92
C ILE A 457 6.80 22.18 -0.83
N GLY A 458 6.19 21.86 0.31
CA GLY A 458 4.76 22.04 0.57
C GLY A 458 4.01 20.72 0.70
N SER A 459 2.68 20.82 0.79
CA SER A 459 1.74 19.71 1.06
C SER A 459 1.50 18.78 -0.11
N THR A 460 1.69 19.25 -1.34
CA THR A 460 1.43 18.49 -2.57
C THR A 460 2.72 18.12 -3.30
N GLU A 461 2.62 17.10 -4.16
CA GLU A 461 3.66 16.68 -5.10
C GLU A 461 3.10 16.83 -6.53
N VAL A 462 3.83 17.50 -7.43
CA VAL A 462 3.49 17.57 -8.84
C VAL A 462 4.08 16.37 -9.55
N LEU A 463 3.22 15.48 -10.08
CA LEU A 463 3.71 14.27 -10.73
C LEU A 463 4.31 14.59 -12.10
N ARG A 464 5.63 14.33 -12.24
CA ARG A 464 6.31 14.35 -13.53
C ARG A 464 6.47 12.94 -14.09
N LEU A 465 6.15 12.78 -15.37
CA LEU A 465 6.42 11.55 -16.11
C LEU A 465 7.89 11.17 -15.95
N THR A 466 8.14 10.00 -15.35
CA THR A 466 9.49 9.51 -15.14
C THR A 466 9.55 8.03 -15.46
N ALA A 467 10.28 7.67 -16.51
CA ALA A 467 10.60 6.30 -16.85
C ALA A 467 11.77 5.81 -15.98
N ASN A 468 11.74 4.56 -15.53
CA ASN A 468 12.76 3.93 -14.71
C ASN A 468 13.35 2.74 -15.44
N ASN A 469 14.62 2.43 -15.19
CA ASN A 469 15.21 1.21 -15.74
C ASN A 469 14.45 -0.03 -15.25
N LEU A 470 14.05 -0.89 -16.18
CA LEU A 470 13.32 -2.13 -15.91
C LEU A 470 14.26 -3.30 -16.11
N SER A 471 14.36 -4.20 -15.14
CA SER A 471 15.16 -5.42 -15.26
C SER A 471 14.27 -6.65 -15.24
N ALA A 472 14.48 -7.56 -16.19
CA ALA A 472 13.71 -8.79 -16.30
C ALA A 472 14.56 -9.93 -16.90
N SER A 473 14.22 -11.16 -16.51
CA SER A 473 14.72 -12.38 -17.14
C SER A 473 13.57 -13.13 -17.78
N ASN A 474 13.87 -13.97 -18.77
CA ASN A 474 12.85 -14.86 -19.33
C ASN A 474 12.40 -15.88 -18.28
N SER A 475 11.14 -16.28 -18.35
CA SER A 475 10.52 -17.27 -17.49
C SER A 475 9.79 -18.31 -18.34
N SER A 476 9.47 -19.46 -17.76
CA SER A 476 8.66 -20.49 -18.44
C SER A 476 7.34 -19.91 -18.93
N VAL A 477 7.12 -19.93 -20.24
CA VAL A 477 5.86 -19.45 -20.85
C VAL A 477 4.67 -20.33 -20.43
N VAL A 478 4.91 -21.63 -20.23
CA VAL A 478 3.89 -22.58 -19.77
C VAL A 478 3.40 -22.19 -18.39
N THR A 479 4.32 -21.95 -17.45
CA THR A 479 3.98 -21.52 -16.08
C THR A 479 3.29 -20.16 -16.07
N MET A 480 3.73 -19.22 -16.93
CA MET A 480 3.10 -17.92 -17.05
C MET A 480 1.64 -18.04 -17.54
N LEU A 481 1.39 -18.84 -18.58
CA LEU A 481 0.05 -19.08 -19.11
C LEU A 481 -0.86 -19.82 -18.12
N GLU A 482 -0.34 -20.82 -17.40
CA GLU A 482 -1.05 -21.51 -16.30
C GLU A 482 -1.46 -20.52 -15.20
N SER A 483 -0.56 -19.60 -14.82
CA SER A 483 -0.85 -18.56 -13.83
C SER A 483 -1.94 -17.61 -14.32
N TYR A 484 -1.89 -17.16 -15.57
CA TYR A 484 -2.93 -16.29 -16.13
C TYR A 484 -4.29 -17.00 -16.21
N GLN A 485 -4.31 -18.28 -16.60
CA GLN A 485 -5.52 -19.08 -16.65
C GLN A 485 -6.13 -19.24 -15.26
N THR A 486 -5.31 -19.55 -14.25
CA THR A 486 -5.78 -19.69 -12.86
C THR A 486 -6.43 -18.40 -12.36
N ILE A 487 -5.83 -17.24 -12.67
CA ILE A 487 -6.39 -15.94 -12.29
C ILE A 487 -7.70 -15.65 -13.04
N LEU A 488 -7.75 -15.93 -14.34
CA LEU A 488 -8.95 -15.79 -15.16
C LEU A 488 -10.11 -16.66 -14.62
N ASP A 489 -9.83 -17.92 -14.31
CA ASP A 489 -10.83 -18.87 -13.80
C ASP A 489 -11.40 -18.40 -12.45
N ASN A 490 -10.55 -17.85 -11.58
CA ASN A 490 -11.00 -17.25 -10.31
C ASN A 490 -11.96 -16.07 -10.55
N TYR A 491 -11.62 -15.14 -11.46
CA TYR A 491 -12.51 -14.03 -11.77
C TYR A 491 -13.83 -14.47 -12.40
N ASN A 492 -13.79 -15.43 -13.31
CA ASN A 492 -15.01 -15.99 -13.90
C ASN A 492 -15.89 -16.68 -12.85
N LYS A 493 -15.29 -17.40 -11.90
CA LYS A 493 -16.01 -17.99 -10.78
C LYS A 493 -16.74 -16.94 -9.94
N PHE A 494 -16.12 -15.79 -9.65
CA PHE A 494 -16.81 -14.70 -8.95
C PHE A 494 -17.94 -14.08 -9.77
N LEU A 495 -17.77 -13.99 -11.09
CA LEU A 495 -18.82 -13.47 -11.97
C LEU A 495 -20.03 -14.41 -12.07
N GLU A 496 -19.81 -15.72 -11.91
CA GLU A 496 -20.86 -16.74 -11.94
C GLU A 496 -21.55 -16.96 -10.58
N ASP A 497 -20.87 -16.66 -9.47
CA ASP A 497 -21.40 -16.83 -8.12
C ASP A 497 -22.48 -15.78 -7.79
N PRO A 498 -23.76 -16.17 -7.58
CA PRO A 498 -24.83 -15.25 -7.23
C PRO A 498 -24.65 -14.54 -5.88
N ALA A 499 -23.79 -15.07 -4.99
CA ALA A 499 -23.48 -14.47 -3.70
C ALA A 499 -22.42 -13.37 -3.79
N THR A 500 -21.76 -13.21 -4.95
CA THR A 500 -20.79 -12.14 -5.16
C THR A 500 -21.44 -10.78 -4.98
N ASN A 501 -20.81 -9.90 -4.20
CA ASN A 501 -21.27 -8.53 -4.06
C ASN A 501 -21.27 -7.85 -5.44
N LYS A 502 -22.45 -7.35 -5.83
CA LYS A 502 -22.71 -6.72 -7.12
C LYS A 502 -21.80 -5.53 -7.41
N ASP A 503 -21.32 -4.86 -6.37
CA ASP A 503 -20.40 -3.74 -6.49
C ASP A 503 -19.07 -4.15 -7.15
N PHE A 504 -18.58 -5.39 -6.94
CA PHE A 504 -17.31 -5.86 -7.53
C PHE A 504 -17.42 -6.36 -8.97
N ILE A 505 -18.63 -6.55 -9.49
CA ILE A 505 -18.86 -7.16 -10.82
C ILE A 505 -18.18 -6.36 -11.96
N PRO A 506 -18.23 -5.01 -12.02
CA PRO A 506 -17.52 -4.25 -13.04
C PRO A 506 -16.01 -4.50 -13.02
N PHE A 507 -15.40 -4.51 -11.83
CA PHE A 507 -13.97 -4.79 -11.66
C PHE A 507 -13.60 -6.19 -12.16
N TYR A 508 -14.35 -7.23 -11.77
CA TYR A 508 -14.08 -8.60 -12.20
C TYR A 508 -14.20 -8.79 -13.70
N LYS A 509 -15.13 -8.10 -14.38
CA LYS A 509 -15.23 -8.12 -15.85
C LYS A 509 -13.97 -7.57 -16.52
N ILE A 510 -13.47 -6.42 -16.06
CA ILE A 510 -12.26 -5.79 -16.59
C ILE A 510 -11.04 -6.69 -16.39
N GLN A 511 -10.91 -7.31 -15.21
CA GLN A 511 -9.80 -8.23 -14.93
C GLN A 511 -9.90 -9.50 -15.79
N SER A 512 -11.08 -10.10 -15.91
CA SER A 512 -11.32 -11.28 -16.76
C SER A 512 -10.91 -10.99 -18.23
N GLU A 513 -11.31 -9.85 -18.79
CA GLU A 513 -10.90 -9.45 -20.14
C GLU A 513 -9.37 -9.26 -20.25
N THR A 514 -8.75 -8.64 -19.24
CA THR A 514 -7.30 -8.42 -19.21
C THR A 514 -6.54 -9.76 -19.26
N TYR A 515 -6.87 -10.72 -18.40
CA TYR A 515 -6.18 -12.01 -18.38
C TYR A 515 -6.51 -12.88 -19.59
N SER A 516 -7.74 -12.80 -20.13
CA SER A 516 -8.09 -13.44 -21.39
C SER A 516 -7.21 -12.96 -22.55
N ASN A 517 -7.00 -11.65 -22.68
CA ASN A 517 -6.12 -11.06 -23.69
C ASN A 517 -4.65 -11.45 -23.46
N LEU A 518 -4.17 -11.42 -22.22
CA LEU A 518 -2.81 -11.87 -21.89
C LEU A 518 -2.58 -13.33 -22.32
N ILE A 519 -3.52 -14.24 -22.06
CA ILE A 519 -3.42 -15.64 -22.49
C ILE A 519 -3.39 -15.74 -24.01
N LYS A 520 -4.34 -15.09 -24.68
CA LYS A 520 -4.49 -15.15 -26.15
C LYS A 520 -3.21 -14.69 -26.85
N TYR A 521 -2.72 -13.50 -26.53
CA TYR A 521 -1.62 -12.90 -27.25
C TYR A 521 -0.25 -13.41 -26.78
N THR A 522 -0.10 -13.87 -25.53
CA THR A 522 1.16 -14.52 -25.11
C THR A 522 1.33 -15.83 -25.87
N LYS A 523 0.25 -16.60 -26.08
CA LYS A 523 0.28 -17.83 -26.88
C LYS A 523 0.64 -17.58 -28.34
N SER A 524 0.05 -16.56 -28.98
CA SER A 524 0.26 -16.30 -30.41
C SER A 524 1.59 -15.63 -30.72
N ASP A 525 2.05 -14.73 -29.84
CA ASP A 525 3.11 -13.78 -30.20
C ASP A 525 4.48 -14.22 -29.64
N GLN A 526 4.52 -15.11 -28.64
CA GLN A 526 5.76 -15.61 -28.05
C GLN A 526 6.77 -16.10 -29.10
N LYS A 527 8.05 -15.85 -28.82
CA LYS A 527 9.23 -16.36 -29.53
C LYS A 527 9.98 -17.34 -28.62
N TYR A 528 11.15 -17.79 -29.06
CA TYR A 528 12.05 -18.54 -28.20
C TYR A 528 12.59 -17.63 -27.08
N ARG A 529 12.45 -18.09 -25.83
CA ARG A 529 12.87 -17.44 -24.57
C ARG A 529 12.44 -15.99 -24.42
N THR A 530 11.22 -15.67 -24.83
CA THR A 530 10.75 -14.27 -24.79
C THR A 530 10.70 -13.72 -23.35
N ILE A 531 11.20 -12.50 -23.20
CA ILE A 531 10.98 -11.67 -22.00
C ILE A 531 9.81 -10.75 -22.29
N PHE A 532 8.81 -10.76 -21.41
CA PHE A 532 7.65 -9.86 -21.47
C PHE A 532 7.75 -8.83 -20.36
N VAL A 533 7.81 -7.55 -20.71
CA VAL A 533 7.95 -6.45 -19.75
C VAL A 533 6.77 -5.50 -19.86
N ASP A 534 6.13 -5.20 -18.73
CA ASP A 534 5.12 -4.14 -18.64
C ASP A 534 5.82 -2.79 -18.39
N PRO A 535 5.84 -1.87 -19.37
CA PRO A 535 6.52 -0.59 -19.21
C PRO A 535 5.75 0.39 -18.30
N PHE A 536 4.60 0.03 -17.74
CA PHE A 536 3.78 0.96 -16.93
C PHE A 536 3.88 0.69 -15.41
N VAL A 537 4.47 -0.42 -14.98
CA VAL A 537 4.41 -0.85 -13.57
C VAL A 537 5.32 -0.04 -12.63
N ALA A 538 6.52 0.31 -13.08
CA ALA A 538 7.56 0.91 -12.23
C ALA A 538 7.84 2.39 -12.52
N ASN A 539 7.05 3.02 -13.37
CA ASN A 539 7.24 4.40 -13.82
C ASN A 539 6.28 5.36 -13.11
N LEU A 540 6.55 6.66 -13.21
CA LEU A 540 5.67 7.71 -12.70
C LEU A 540 4.83 8.31 -13.82
N PRO A 541 3.51 8.51 -13.62
CA PRO A 541 2.66 9.18 -14.60
C PRO A 541 2.95 10.69 -14.66
N ALA A 542 2.56 11.32 -15.75
CA ALA A 542 2.40 12.77 -15.80
C ALA A 542 1.12 13.21 -15.08
N GLU A 543 1.18 14.33 -14.40
CA GLU A 543 0.02 15.14 -14.04
C GLU A 543 -0.01 16.39 -14.92
N ILE A 544 -1.16 16.65 -15.55
CA ILE A 544 -1.36 17.82 -16.40
C ILE A 544 -2.51 18.67 -15.89
N ILE A 545 -2.50 19.95 -16.25
CA ILE A 545 -3.61 20.85 -16.00
C ILE A 545 -4.49 20.91 -17.25
N THR A 546 -5.77 20.68 -17.05
CA THR A 546 -6.80 20.81 -18.10
C THR A 546 -7.85 21.83 -17.67
N LYS A 547 -8.62 22.37 -18.62
CA LYS A 547 -9.77 23.21 -18.29
C LYS A 547 -11.00 22.32 -18.06
N GLY A 548 -11.57 22.41 -16.87
CA GLY A 548 -12.84 21.77 -16.54
C GLY A 548 -14.01 22.35 -17.32
N ALA A 549 -15.18 21.72 -17.21
CA ALA A 549 -16.42 22.19 -17.86
C ALA A 549 -16.87 23.58 -17.38
N ASP A 550 -16.42 23.99 -16.20
CA ASP A 550 -16.63 25.30 -15.58
C ASP A 550 -15.55 26.33 -15.96
N GLY A 551 -14.61 25.96 -16.83
CA GLY A 551 -13.50 26.81 -17.26
C GLY A 551 -12.37 26.96 -16.23
N LYS A 552 -12.43 26.27 -15.09
CA LYS A 552 -11.37 26.28 -14.08
C LYS A 552 -10.27 25.30 -14.43
N ASP A 553 -9.07 25.57 -13.92
CA ASP A 553 -7.98 24.60 -14.01
C ASP A 553 -8.30 23.39 -13.13
N ALA A 554 -8.15 22.20 -13.72
CA ALA A 554 -8.35 20.92 -13.07
C ALA A 554 -7.14 20.03 -13.34
N ARG A 555 -6.52 19.55 -12.27
CA ARG A 555 -5.41 18.61 -12.35
C ARG A 555 -5.90 17.23 -12.70
N VAL A 556 -5.22 16.60 -13.65
CA VAL A 556 -5.55 15.27 -14.15
C VAL A 556 -4.27 14.45 -14.19
N VAL A 557 -4.23 13.40 -13.36
CA VAL A 557 -3.20 12.36 -13.44
C VAL A 557 -3.46 11.52 -14.69
N LYS A 558 -2.52 11.55 -15.63
CA LYS A 558 -2.54 10.70 -16.81
C LYS A 558 -1.88 9.38 -16.46
N HIS A 559 -2.68 8.45 -15.94
CA HIS A 559 -2.19 7.14 -15.52
C HIS A 559 -1.50 6.38 -16.64
N LEU A 560 -0.41 5.70 -16.28
CA LEU A 560 0.41 4.93 -17.19
C LEU A 560 -0.40 3.78 -17.81
N SER A 561 -0.75 3.94 -19.07
CA SER A 561 -1.47 2.96 -19.89
C SER A 561 -1.20 3.22 -21.37
N ALA A 562 -1.49 2.22 -22.21
CA ALA A 562 -1.44 2.38 -23.66
C ALA A 562 -2.48 3.38 -24.20
N ASP A 563 -3.50 3.72 -23.41
CA ASP A 563 -4.54 4.68 -23.81
C ASP A 563 -4.07 6.14 -23.60
N ASN A 564 -3.17 6.36 -22.63
CA ASN A 564 -2.61 7.68 -22.33
C ASN A 564 -1.23 7.89 -22.94
N TYR A 565 -0.46 6.83 -23.19
CA TYR A 565 0.94 6.94 -23.62
C TYR A 565 1.26 6.10 -24.85
N THR A 566 2.02 6.70 -25.75
CA THR A 566 2.70 5.97 -26.82
C THR A 566 3.99 5.36 -26.26
N VAL A 567 4.22 4.08 -26.55
CA VAL A 567 5.46 3.37 -26.20
C VAL A 567 6.29 3.20 -27.47
N THR A 568 7.52 3.71 -27.45
CA THR A 568 8.50 3.50 -28.52
C THR A 568 9.67 2.71 -27.97
N VAL A 569 10.19 1.74 -28.73
CA VAL A 569 11.27 0.84 -28.29
C VAL A 569 12.36 0.84 -29.35
N GLU A 570 13.61 0.93 -28.90
CA GLU A 570 14.80 0.84 -29.75
C GLU A 570 15.74 -0.24 -29.21
N ASN A 571 16.22 -1.11 -30.10
CA ASN A 571 17.19 -2.13 -29.79
C ASN A 571 18.62 -1.55 -29.76
N LEU A 572 19.30 -1.64 -28.61
CA LEU A 572 20.66 -1.14 -28.42
C LEU A 572 21.72 -2.25 -28.54
N GLY A 573 21.42 -3.47 -28.08
CA GLY A 573 22.32 -4.62 -28.15
C GLY A 573 22.74 -5.17 -26.80
N VAL A 574 23.97 -5.68 -26.71
CA VAL A 574 24.52 -6.36 -25.53
C VAL A 574 25.65 -5.54 -24.92
N GLY A 575 25.68 -5.43 -23.59
CA GLY A 575 26.76 -4.74 -22.87
C GLY A 575 26.44 -4.51 -21.39
N THR A 576 26.85 -3.35 -20.86
CA THR A 576 26.69 -2.97 -19.45
C THR A 576 26.33 -1.49 -19.28
N LEU A 577 26.01 -1.07 -18.06
CA LEU A 577 25.90 0.35 -17.70
C LEU A 577 27.21 0.85 -17.09
N ASN A 578 27.66 2.04 -17.47
CA ASN A 578 28.81 2.71 -16.84
C ASN A 578 28.42 3.37 -15.49
N ASP A 579 29.38 4.03 -14.84
CA ASP A 579 29.17 4.72 -13.55
C ASP A 579 28.11 5.83 -13.60
N LYS A 580 27.83 6.36 -14.79
CA LYS A 580 26.77 7.35 -15.05
C LYS A 580 25.44 6.72 -15.44
N LYS A 581 25.31 5.39 -15.33
CA LYS A 581 24.13 4.60 -15.70
C LYS A 581 23.76 4.69 -17.19
N ILE A 582 24.74 4.97 -18.04
CA ILE A 582 24.57 5.01 -19.50
C ILE A 582 25.05 3.69 -20.10
N PHE A 583 24.29 3.17 -21.06
CA PHE A 583 24.64 1.94 -21.78
C PHE A 583 25.96 2.07 -22.53
N VAL A 584 26.82 1.06 -22.37
CA VAL A 584 28.07 0.85 -23.11
C VAL A 584 28.06 -0.58 -23.62
N GLY A 585 27.96 -0.74 -24.94
CA GLY A 585 27.86 -2.06 -25.56
C GLY A 585 27.88 -2.01 -27.08
N LYS A 586 27.51 -3.11 -27.72
CA LYS A 586 27.47 -3.25 -29.17
C LYS A 586 26.13 -3.81 -29.62
N LYS A 587 25.64 -3.31 -30.77
CA LYS A 587 24.45 -3.85 -31.42
C LYS A 587 24.67 -5.32 -31.78
N ASP A 588 23.69 -6.15 -31.44
CA ASP A 588 23.67 -7.56 -31.78
C ASP A 588 22.53 -7.81 -32.78
N PRO A 589 22.81 -8.28 -34.01
CA PRO A 589 21.77 -8.53 -35.01
C PRO A 589 20.84 -9.69 -34.63
N ASN A 590 21.25 -10.55 -33.70
CA ASN A 590 20.46 -11.69 -33.23
C ASN A 590 19.59 -11.35 -32.02
N PHE A 591 19.72 -10.16 -31.45
CA PHE A 591 18.86 -9.69 -30.37
C PHE A 591 17.82 -8.72 -30.94
N LEU A 592 16.57 -8.81 -30.48
CA LEU A 592 15.48 -7.95 -30.90
C LEU A 592 14.61 -7.56 -29.71
N CYS A 593 13.96 -6.40 -29.83
CA CYS A 593 12.88 -6.02 -28.95
C CYS A 593 11.90 -5.07 -29.64
N GLU A 594 10.63 -5.18 -29.26
CA GLU A 594 9.55 -4.38 -29.82
C GLU A 594 8.43 -4.17 -28.80
N TRP A 595 7.64 -3.12 -29.02
CA TRP A 595 6.37 -2.93 -28.31
C TRP A 595 5.26 -3.73 -28.99
N ASN A 596 4.60 -4.60 -28.24
CA ASN A 596 3.40 -5.29 -28.69
C ASN A 596 2.14 -4.61 -28.11
N PRO A 597 1.34 -3.90 -28.93
CA PRO A 597 0.18 -3.15 -28.45
C PRO A 597 -0.97 -4.04 -27.97
N ASN A 598 -1.11 -5.26 -28.49
CA ASN A 598 -2.15 -6.19 -28.07
C ASN A 598 -1.86 -6.77 -26.69
N LEU A 599 -0.60 -7.13 -26.44
CA LEU A 599 -0.14 -7.58 -25.13
C LEU A 599 -0.02 -6.46 -24.12
N LYS A 600 0.15 -5.23 -24.58
CA LYS A 600 0.60 -4.09 -23.78
C LYS A 600 1.92 -4.43 -23.05
N ARG A 601 2.86 -5.05 -23.79
CA ARG A 601 4.18 -5.47 -23.28
C ARG A 601 5.29 -5.09 -24.27
N ILE A 602 6.45 -4.75 -23.73
CA ILE A 602 7.70 -4.78 -24.48
C ILE A 602 8.17 -6.23 -24.49
N MET A 603 8.41 -6.75 -25.69
CA MET A 603 8.93 -8.09 -25.91
C MET A 603 10.42 -8.00 -26.21
N MET A 604 11.21 -8.87 -25.61
CA MET A 604 12.63 -9.04 -25.93
C MET A 604 12.88 -10.51 -26.25
N TRP A 605 13.63 -10.80 -27.31
CA TRP A 605 13.99 -12.17 -27.68
C TRP A 605 15.26 -12.21 -28.50
N ARG A 606 15.78 -13.42 -28.70
CA ARG A 606 16.91 -13.68 -29.60
C ARG A 606 16.45 -14.55 -30.78
N LEU A 607 17.08 -14.35 -31.93
CA LEU A 607 16.90 -15.15 -33.15
C LEU A 607 17.72 -16.45 -33.10
N ASN A 608 18.76 -16.46 -32.26
CA ASN A 608 19.55 -17.65 -31.92
C ASN A 608 19.20 -18.16 -30.52
N ASP A 609 19.76 -19.32 -30.16
CA ASP A 609 19.49 -19.99 -28.89
C ASP A 609 20.49 -19.67 -27.77
N ASN A 610 21.32 -18.63 -27.96
CA ASN A 610 22.31 -18.22 -26.98
C ASN A 610 21.65 -17.65 -25.71
N VAL A 611 22.26 -17.93 -24.56
CA VAL A 611 21.95 -17.30 -23.28
C VAL A 611 22.84 -16.08 -23.07
N THR A 612 22.43 -15.17 -22.19
CA THR A 612 23.22 -13.98 -21.84
C THR A 612 24.55 -14.39 -21.20
N ALA A 613 25.66 -13.83 -21.68
CA ALA A 613 26.98 -14.08 -21.13
C ALA A 613 27.14 -13.51 -19.72
N SER A 614 27.97 -14.15 -18.90
CA SER A 614 28.24 -13.67 -17.54
C SER A 614 28.86 -12.27 -17.55
N GLY A 615 28.24 -11.33 -16.84
CA GLY A 615 28.69 -9.93 -16.75
C GLY A 615 28.03 -8.97 -17.76
N ASP A 616 27.35 -9.50 -18.79
CA ASP A 616 26.64 -8.71 -19.79
C ASP A 616 25.11 -8.78 -19.59
N ASN A 617 24.38 -7.85 -20.21
CA ASN A 617 22.92 -7.89 -20.35
C ASN A 617 22.49 -7.41 -21.74
N GLU A 618 21.28 -7.75 -22.14
CA GLU A 618 20.60 -7.20 -23.32
C GLU A 618 19.88 -5.90 -22.99
N PHE A 619 20.02 -4.89 -23.84
CA PHE A 619 19.47 -3.55 -23.62
C PHE A 619 18.57 -3.11 -24.76
N CYS A 620 17.38 -2.66 -24.38
CA CYS A 620 16.51 -1.84 -25.21
C CYS A 620 16.32 -0.48 -24.57
N SER A 621 16.32 0.58 -25.37
CA SER A 621 15.75 1.84 -24.94
C SER A 621 14.24 1.77 -25.10
N TYR A 622 13.48 2.35 -24.18
CA TYR A 622 12.07 2.59 -24.38
C TYR A 622 11.71 4.01 -23.95
N GLN A 623 10.77 4.61 -24.67
CA GLN A 623 10.25 5.94 -24.40
C GLN A 623 8.75 5.87 -24.15
N LEU A 624 8.30 6.56 -23.11
CA LEU A 624 6.91 6.89 -22.88
C LEU A 624 6.68 8.33 -23.33
N GLN A 625 5.71 8.54 -24.22
CA GLN A 625 5.28 9.85 -24.67
C GLN A 625 3.80 10.03 -24.38
N LEU A 626 3.43 11.10 -23.69
CA LEU A 626 2.02 11.38 -23.41
C LEU A 626 1.29 11.72 -24.72
N ILE A 627 0.14 11.10 -24.94
CA ILE A 627 -0.66 11.30 -26.16
C ILE A 627 -1.30 12.69 -26.18
N ALA A 628 -1.79 13.15 -25.02
CA ALA A 628 -2.46 14.44 -24.87
C ALA A 628 -1.50 15.64 -25.04
N ASP A 629 -0.22 15.46 -24.74
CA ASP A 629 0.83 16.47 -24.94
C ASP A 629 2.15 15.76 -25.27
N LYS A 630 2.53 15.81 -26.55
CA LYS A 630 3.71 15.11 -27.06
C LYS A 630 5.04 15.70 -26.58
N SER A 631 5.04 16.89 -25.96
CA SER A 631 6.23 17.47 -25.35
C SER A 631 6.63 16.74 -24.06
N ILE A 632 5.69 16.06 -23.42
CA ILE A 632 5.91 15.28 -22.20
C ILE A 632 6.37 13.87 -22.60
N THR A 633 7.66 13.62 -22.44
CA THR A 633 8.32 12.34 -22.74
C THR A 633 9.31 11.96 -21.66
N SER A 634 9.58 10.66 -21.51
CA SER A 634 10.65 10.15 -20.65
C SER A 634 11.15 8.81 -21.18
N SER A 635 12.47 8.57 -21.16
CA SER A 635 13.08 7.39 -21.80
C SER A 635 14.02 6.64 -20.87
N ALA A 636 13.90 5.32 -20.75
CA ALA A 636 14.74 4.48 -19.89
C ALA A 636 15.17 3.18 -20.60
N TYR A 637 15.91 2.32 -19.90
CA TYR A 637 16.30 1.01 -20.42
C TYR A 637 15.39 -0.13 -19.95
N VAL A 638 15.12 -1.08 -20.85
CA VAL A 638 14.76 -2.45 -20.47
C VAL A 638 16.02 -3.30 -20.54
N ILE A 639 16.37 -3.92 -19.41
CA ILE A 639 17.58 -4.71 -19.18
C ILE A 639 17.15 -6.17 -19.08
N GLY A 640 17.46 -6.94 -20.11
CA GLY A 640 17.09 -8.33 -20.28
C GLY A 640 18.23 -9.27 -19.92
N ASN A 641 17.87 -10.43 -19.38
CA ASN A 641 18.78 -11.56 -19.19
C ASN A 641 18.10 -12.87 -19.62
N PHE A 642 18.64 -13.49 -20.68
CA PHE A 642 18.19 -14.75 -21.23
C PHE A 642 18.91 -15.92 -20.59
N THR A 643 18.14 -16.85 -20.06
CA THR A 643 18.58 -18.10 -19.46
C THR A 643 17.85 -19.27 -20.07
N ASN A 644 18.46 -20.44 -20.06
CA ASN A 644 17.76 -21.67 -20.43
C ASN A 644 16.70 -22.03 -19.38
N ILE A 645 15.47 -22.33 -19.79
CA ILE A 645 14.40 -22.81 -18.90
C ILE A 645 14.47 -24.33 -18.83
N ALA A 646 14.62 -24.88 -17.62
CA ALA A 646 14.68 -26.33 -17.44
C ALA A 646 13.36 -27.01 -17.86
N PRO A 647 13.42 -28.25 -18.35
CA PRO A 647 12.22 -29.02 -18.66
C PRO A 647 11.46 -29.37 -17.39
N LYS A 648 10.16 -29.63 -17.54
CA LYS A 648 9.29 -30.09 -16.46
C LYS A 648 9.02 -31.58 -16.62
N ALA A 649 9.49 -32.37 -15.66
CA ALA A 649 9.08 -33.76 -15.47
C ALA A 649 7.92 -33.81 -14.45
N ASN A 650 7.00 -34.76 -14.60
CA ASN A 650 5.88 -34.96 -13.67
C ASN A 650 5.93 -36.36 -13.06
N ASP A 651 5.33 -36.51 -11.89
CA ASP A 651 5.17 -37.82 -11.27
C ASP A 651 4.31 -38.74 -12.15
N ALA A 652 4.69 -40.01 -12.20
CA ALA A 652 4.00 -41.03 -12.97
C ALA A 652 3.68 -42.24 -12.09
N THR A 653 2.54 -42.89 -12.32
CA THR A 653 2.14 -44.10 -11.60
C THR A 653 1.81 -45.20 -12.58
N PHE A 654 2.44 -46.37 -12.39
CA PHE A 654 2.20 -47.55 -13.21
C PHE A 654 1.93 -48.76 -12.34
N ASN A 655 1.22 -49.74 -12.91
CA ASN A 655 0.94 -51.00 -12.23
C ASN A 655 1.87 -52.09 -12.75
N ILE A 656 2.47 -52.87 -11.83
CA ILE A 656 3.21 -54.08 -12.14
C ILE A 656 2.40 -55.28 -11.68
N GLU A 657 2.27 -56.28 -12.55
CA GLU A 657 1.55 -57.51 -12.25
C GLU A 657 2.41 -58.46 -11.42
N TYR A 658 1.89 -58.85 -10.25
CA TYR A 658 2.48 -59.85 -9.38
C TYR A 658 2.63 -61.20 -10.09
N GLY A 659 3.81 -61.81 -9.97
CA GLY A 659 4.12 -63.10 -10.61
C GLY A 659 4.52 -63.00 -12.08
N SER A 660 4.41 -61.81 -12.70
CA SER A 660 4.81 -61.62 -14.10
C SER A 660 6.34 -61.56 -14.25
N THR A 661 6.86 -62.25 -15.26
CA THR A 661 8.26 -62.13 -15.70
C THR A 661 8.43 -61.21 -16.91
N LYS A 662 7.33 -60.60 -17.39
CA LYS A 662 7.38 -59.66 -18.51
C LYS A 662 7.78 -58.27 -18.02
N PRO A 663 8.76 -57.61 -18.65
CA PRO A 663 9.07 -56.22 -18.37
C PRO A 663 7.87 -55.31 -18.66
N LEU A 664 7.71 -54.27 -17.84
CA LEU A 664 6.79 -53.16 -18.07
C LEU A 664 7.52 -52.12 -18.92
N ASP A 665 7.00 -51.87 -20.12
CA ASP A 665 7.53 -50.86 -21.04
C ASP A 665 6.92 -49.50 -20.73
N ILE A 666 7.77 -48.50 -20.46
CA ILE A 666 7.36 -47.15 -20.07
C ILE A 666 8.08 -46.12 -20.92
N ASP A 667 7.32 -45.17 -21.45
CA ASP A 667 7.87 -43.97 -22.09
C ASP A 667 7.72 -42.78 -21.15
N LEU A 668 8.80 -42.43 -20.43
CA LEU A 668 8.77 -41.35 -19.45
C LEU A 668 8.71 -39.95 -20.09
N LEU A 669 9.03 -39.81 -21.38
CA LEU A 669 8.91 -38.52 -22.06
C LEU A 669 7.45 -38.08 -22.21
N GLN A 670 6.48 -39.01 -22.15
CA GLN A 670 5.05 -38.66 -22.09
C GLN A 670 4.66 -37.88 -20.83
N TYR A 671 5.49 -37.95 -19.79
CA TYR A 671 5.29 -37.27 -18.52
C TYR A 671 6.21 -36.04 -18.37
N ALA A 672 6.92 -35.66 -19.43
CA ALA A 672 7.81 -34.51 -19.44
C ALA A 672 7.48 -33.55 -20.59
N ASN A 673 7.77 -32.26 -20.40
CA ASN A 673 7.73 -31.26 -21.46
C ASN A 673 8.85 -30.25 -21.30
N ASP A 674 9.30 -29.70 -22.42
CA ASP A 674 10.30 -28.63 -22.49
C ASP A 674 9.74 -27.40 -23.23
N ASP A 675 8.43 -27.19 -23.13
CA ASP A 675 7.77 -26.09 -23.85
C ASP A 675 7.97 -24.73 -23.13
N GLY A 676 8.66 -24.71 -21.99
CA GLY A 676 8.89 -23.52 -21.16
C GLY A 676 9.71 -22.45 -21.86
N ASP A 677 10.65 -22.85 -22.72
CA ASP A 677 11.42 -21.96 -23.57
C ASP A 677 10.60 -21.30 -24.70
N GLY A 678 9.37 -21.76 -24.95
CA GLY A 678 8.47 -21.17 -25.95
C GLY A 678 8.72 -21.65 -27.38
N ASN A 679 8.47 -20.77 -28.35
CA ASN A 679 8.37 -21.19 -29.75
C ASN A 679 9.74 -21.40 -30.42
N VAL A 680 10.22 -22.64 -30.43
CA VAL A 680 11.47 -23.07 -31.09
C VAL A 680 11.48 -22.76 -32.60
N ALA A 681 10.34 -22.85 -33.29
CA ALA A 681 10.26 -22.59 -34.72
C ALA A 681 10.51 -21.10 -35.07
N ALA A 682 10.52 -20.21 -34.07
CA ALA A 682 10.90 -18.81 -34.24
C ALA A 682 12.42 -18.59 -34.32
N LEU A 683 13.25 -19.60 -34.03
CA LEU A 683 14.70 -19.53 -34.21
C LEU A 683 15.06 -19.52 -35.69
N THR A 684 15.99 -18.65 -36.09
CA THR A 684 16.46 -18.59 -37.48
C THR A 684 17.57 -19.59 -37.76
N GLU A 685 18.47 -19.80 -36.79
CA GLU A 685 19.62 -20.71 -36.93
C GLU A 685 19.26 -22.18 -36.68
N LYS A 686 18.32 -22.45 -35.77
CA LYS A 686 17.92 -23.81 -35.34
C LYS A 686 16.39 -23.97 -35.20
N PRO A 687 15.59 -23.79 -36.27
CA PRO A 687 14.12 -23.87 -36.20
C PRO A 687 13.59 -25.26 -35.81
N ASN A 688 14.40 -26.32 -35.97
CA ASN A 688 14.07 -27.70 -35.64
C ASN A 688 14.89 -28.22 -34.45
N LYS A 689 15.29 -27.34 -33.51
CA LYS A 689 16.00 -27.76 -32.29
C LYS A 689 15.20 -28.87 -31.59
N PRO A 690 15.82 -29.99 -31.19
CA PRO A 690 15.12 -31.04 -30.47
C PRO A 690 14.58 -30.49 -29.14
N LYS A 691 13.52 -31.09 -28.60
CA LYS A 691 12.98 -30.70 -27.29
C LYS A 691 13.84 -31.23 -26.15
N PHE A 692 14.43 -32.40 -26.32
CA PHE A 692 15.17 -33.08 -25.28
C PHE A 692 16.59 -33.42 -25.74
N TYR A 693 17.44 -33.75 -24.78
CA TYR A 693 18.86 -33.99 -25.06
C TYR A 693 19.09 -35.09 -26.10
N THR A 694 19.85 -34.72 -27.14
CA THR A 694 20.40 -35.62 -28.15
C THR A 694 21.93 -35.54 -28.11
N THR A 695 22.59 -36.69 -28.17
CA THR A 695 24.05 -36.77 -28.31
C THR A 695 24.53 -36.16 -29.64
N ILE A 696 25.85 -35.98 -29.78
CA ILE A 696 26.48 -35.49 -31.02
C ILE A 696 26.18 -36.36 -32.25
N ASP A 697 25.92 -37.66 -32.04
CA ASP A 697 25.55 -38.63 -33.08
C ASP A 697 24.05 -38.64 -33.39
N GLY A 698 23.27 -37.72 -32.78
CA GLY A 698 21.82 -37.61 -32.96
C GLY A 698 21.00 -38.63 -32.17
N ILE A 699 21.62 -39.32 -31.20
CA ILE A 699 20.92 -40.29 -30.34
C ILE A 699 20.23 -39.57 -29.17
N GLU A 700 18.91 -39.66 -29.08
CA GLU A 700 18.11 -39.10 -27.98
C GLU A 700 18.31 -39.91 -26.67
N LEU A 701 18.88 -39.27 -25.65
CA LEU A 701 19.20 -39.85 -24.33
C LEU A 701 18.84 -38.90 -23.16
N PRO A 702 17.58 -38.50 -22.97
CA PRO A 702 17.25 -37.38 -22.10
C PRO A 702 16.91 -37.80 -20.67
N ILE A 703 16.73 -39.08 -20.38
CA ILE A 703 16.25 -39.54 -19.08
C ILE A 703 17.43 -39.98 -18.23
N ARG A 704 17.54 -39.46 -17.01
CA ARG A 704 18.43 -40.00 -15.98
C ARG A 704 17.63 -40.58 -14.84
N ILE A 705 17.98 -41.79 -14.43
CA ILE A 705 17.45 -42.36 -13.19
C ILE A 705 18.26 -41.81 -12.02
N GLY A 706 17.57 -41.25 -11.03
CA GLY A 706 18.18 -40.66 -9.85
C GLY A 706 18.67 -41.73 -8.88
N LYS A 707 17.74 -42.31 -8.14
CA LYS A 707 18.03 -43.38 -7.17
C LYS A 707 17.62 -44.74 -7.73
N ASN A 708 18.59 -45.61 -7.95
CA ASN A 708 18.32 -47.03 -8.21
C ASN A 708 17.74 -47.69 -6.95
N VAL A 709 16.69 -48.49 -7.12
CA VAL A 709 15.97 -49.15 -6.02
C VAL A 709 16.03 -50.64 -6.23
N ASP A 710 16.89 -51.35 -5.49
CA ASP A 710 16.84 -52.82 -5.45
C ASP A 710 15.51 -53.24 -4.76
N PRO A 711 14.69 -54.15 -5.32
CA PRO A 711 14.95 -55.11 -6.40
C PRO A 711 14.49 -54.70 -7.83
N VAL A 712 14.25 -53.44 -8.12
CA VAL A 712 13.84 -52.95 -9.45
C VAL A 712 15.02 -52.94 -10.43
N ILE A 713 14.87 -53.62 -11.56
CA ILE A 713 15.80 -53.63 -12.70
C ILE A 713 15.22 -52.71 -13.78
N ILE A 714 16.01 -51.71 -14.19
CA ILE A 714 15.63 -50.74 -15.24
C ILE A 714 16.64 -50.86 -16.39
N THR A 715 16.13 -51.15 -17.59
CA THR A 715 16.90 -51.10 -18.85
C THR A 715 16.16 -50.22 -19.85
N ALA A 716 16.75 -49.91 -21.01
CA ALA A 716 16.13 -49.05 -22.01
C ALA A 716 16.55 -49.45 -23.42
N ASP A 717 15.79 -49.01 -24.42
CA ASP A 717 16.14 -49.16 -25.84
C ASP A 717 17.53 -48.60 -26.15
N ARG A 718 17.90 -47.50 -25.49
CA ARG A 718 19.17 -46.78 -25.68
C ARG A 718 19.75 -46.33 -24.35
N SER A 719 21.07 -46.36 -24.22
CA SER A 719 21.77 -45.83 -23.05
C SER A 719 23.13 -45.26 -23.43
N GLY A 720 23.63 -44.31 -22.63
CA GLY A 720 24.91 -43.66 -22.84
C GLY A 720 25.22 -42.64 -21.74
N PRO A 721 26.32 -41.88 -21.84
CA PRO A 721 26.64 -40.84 -20.86
C PRO A 721 25.63 -39.67 -20.93
N CYS A 722 25.30 -39.10 -19.77
CA CYS A 722 24.51 -37.88 -19.66
C CYS A 722 25.27 -36.62 -20.16
N PRO A 723 24.58 -35.49 -20.42
CA PRO A 723 25.24 -34.26 -20.87
C PRO A 723 26.11 -33.59 -19.80
N GLY A 724 27.09 -32.80 -20.25
CA GLY A 724 27.84 -31.84 -19.44
C GLY A 724 28.56 -32.44 -18.22
N ASP A 725 28.45 -31.74 -17.08
CA ASP A 725 29.06 -32.13 -15.80
C ASP A 725 28.52 -33.47 -15.25
N ASP A 726 27.38 -33.91 -15.77
CA ASP A 726 26.73 -35.17 -15.41
C ASP A 726 27.19 -36.35 -16.29
N SER A 727 28.18 -36.18 -17.17
CA SER A 727 28.72 -37.24 -18.05
C SER A 727 29.18 -38.53 -17.35
N LYS A 728 29.40 -38.49 -16.03
CA LYS A 728 29.66 -39.67 -15.19
C LYS A 728 28.43 -40.55 -14.93
N PHE A 729 27.23 -40.05 -15.19
CA PHE A 729 25.97 -40.77 -15.02
C PHE A 729 25.49 -41.36 -16.35
N THR A 730 24.67 -42.41 -16.25
CA THR A 730 24.02 -43.03 -17.41
C THR A 730 22.67 -42.37 -17.67
N CYS A 731 22.48 -41.93 -18.91
CA CYS A 731 21.23 -41.46 -19.45
C CYS A 731 20.63 -42.50 -20.41
N TYR A 732 19.31 -42.49 -20.51
CA TYR A 732 18.50 -43.46 -21.22
C TYR A 732 17.61 -42.75 -22.24
N GLY A 733 17.24 -43.45 -23.31
CA GLY A 733 16.29 -42.97 -24.31
C GLY A 733 15.46 -44.11 -24.90
N GLY A 734 14.34 -43.74 -25.52
CA GLY A 734 13.32 -44.70 -25.94
C GLY A 734 12.51 -45.23 -24.75
N LYS A 735 11.91 -46.42 -24.91
CA LYS A 735 11.16 -47.06 -23.83
C LYS A 735 12.11 -47.59 -22.77
N LEU A 736 11.74 -47.40 -21.51
CA LEU A 736 12.33 -48.08 -20.36
C LEU A 736 11.63 -49.43 -20.17
N HIS A 737 12.41 -50.49 -19.97
CA HIS A 737 11.91 -51.81 -19.61
C HIS A 737 12.17 -52.06 -18.13
N ILE A 738 11.10 -52.12 -17.33
CA ILE A 738 11.16 -52.22 -15.88
C ILE A 738 10.71 -53.62 -15.44
N GLN A 739 11.53 -54.29 -14.63
CA GLN A 739 11.22 -55.62 -14.10
C GLN A 739 11.68 -55.75 -12.65
N LEU A 740 10.93 -56.50 -11.83
CA LEU A 740 11.39 -56.87 -10.49
C LEU A 740 12.37 -58.05 -10.59
N ARG A 741 13.52 -57.97 -9.90
CA ARG A 741 14.52 -59.04 -9.81
C ARG A 741 13.89 -60.35 -9.30
N ASN A 742 12.86 -60.26 -8.47
CA ASN A 742 12.01 -61.38 -8.06
C ASN A 742 10.55 -61.10 -8.46
N SER A 743 10.01 -61.87 -9.40
CA SER A 743 8.61 -61.73 -9.85
C SER A 743 7.58 -62.07 -8.76
N LEU A 744 7.99 -62.73 -7.67
CA LEU A 744 7.16 -63.04 -6.50
C LEU A 744 7.25 -61.99 -5.39
N ASP A 745 7.95 -60.88 -5.62
CA ASP A 745 7.94 -59.75 -4.71
C ASP A 745 6.57 -59.03 -4.77
N PRO A 746 5.84 -58.87 -3.65
CA PRO A 746 4.53 -58.24 -3.65
C PRO A 746 4.58 -56.72 -3.41
N PHE A 747 5.73 -56.14 -3.09
CA PHE A 747 5.82 -54.74 -2.64
C PHE A 747 5.74 -53.75 -3.81
N SER A 748 5.28 -52.53 -3.50
CA SER A 748 5.29 -51.39 -4.42
C SER A 748 6.58 -50.59 -4.23
N TYR A 749 7.09 -49.99 -5.31
CA TYR A 749 8.38 -49.29 -5.33
C TYR A 749 8.28 -47.92 -5.96
N ASN A 750 9.11 -47.00 -5.48
CA ASN A 750 9.23 -45.68 -6.07
C ASN A 750 10.68 -45.43 -6.47
N PHE A 751 10.94 -45.04 -7.70
CA PHE A 751 12.26 -44.55 -8.11
C PHE A 751 12.14 -43.14 -8.69
N SER A 752 13.21 -42.37 -8.62
CA SER A 752 13.24 -41.01 -9.13
C SER A 752 13.88 -40.92 -10.50
N TYR A 753 13.45 -39.92 -11.28
CA TYR A 753 14.00 -39.63 -12.59
C TYR A 753 14.10 -38.12 -12.83
N PHE A 754 14.97 -37.79 -13.78
CA PHE A 754 15.23 -36.45 -14.28
C PHE A 754 15.17 -36.46 -15.80
N VAL A 755 14.87 -35.32 -16.39
CA VAL A 755 14.86 -35.12 -17.84
C VAL A 755 15.80 -33.98 -18.20
N TYR A 756 16.62 -34.16 -19.23
CA TYR A 756 17.48 -33.13 -19.79
C TYR A 756 16.85 -32.53 -21.06
N ASP A 757 16.87 -31.20 -21.14
CA ASP A 757 16.53 -30.50 -22.37
C ASP A 757 17.64 -30.59 -23.42
N ALA A 758 17.40 -30.03 -24.60
CA ALA A 758 18.38 -30.02 -25.68
C ALA A 758 19.67 -29.25 -25.38
N ASP A 759 19.67 -28.35 -24.39
CA ASP A 759 20.87 -27.61 -23.95
C ASP A 759 21.58 -28.31 -22.77
N GLY A 760 21.07 -29.47 -22.34
CA GLY A 760 21.65 -30.26 -21.26
C GLY A 760 21.33 -29.77 -19.86
N LYS A 761 20.33 -28.90 -19.68
CA LYS A 761 19.85 -28.52 -18.34
C LYS A 761 18.83 -29.53 -17.84
N ILE A 762 18.96 -29.86 -16.56
CA ILE A 762 18.20 -30.91 -15.88
C ILE A 762 16.89 -30.37 -15.28
N SER A 763 15.82 -31.15 -15.37
CA SER A 763 14.55 -30.91 -14.67
C SER A 763 14.72 -31.02 -13.14
N PRO A 764 13.77 -30.50 -12.35
CA PRO A 764 13.58 -30.98 -10.98
C PRO A 764 13.35 -32.51 -10.93
N GLU A 765 13.63 -33.12 -9.78
CA GLU A 765 13.40 -34.56 -9.55
C GLU A 765 11.90 -34.89 -9.61
N SER A 766 11.55 -35.97 -10.29
CA SER A 766 10.18 -36.52 -10.34
C SER A 766 10.17 -38.00 -9.96
N THR A 767 9.01 -38.49 -9.52
CA THR A 767 8.87 -39.85 -8.97
C THR A 767 8.04 -40.74 -9.88
N VAL A 768 8.53 -41.94 -10.14
CA VAL A 768 7.75 -43.04 -10.72
C VAL A 768 7.32 -43.97 -9.60
N SER A 769 6.00 -44.13 -9.41
CA SER A 769 5.40 -45.06 -8.46
C SER A 769 4.94 -46.34 -9.16
N LEU A 770 5.56 -47.46 -8.82
CA LEU A 770 5.24 -48.80 -9.30
C LEU A 770 4.34 -49.51 -8.30
N LYS A 771 3.03 -49.53 -8.57
CA LYS A 771 2.01 -50.20 -7.75
C LYS A 771 1.92 -51.67 -8.13
N ASN A 772 2.30 -52.55 -7.19
CA ASN A 772 2.30 -53.98 -7.44
C ASN A 772 0.95 -54.61 -7.10
N SER A 773 0.36 -55.39 -8.02
CA SER A 773 -0.94 -56.04 -7.79
C SER A 773 -0.92 -57.04 -6.62
N GLY A 774 0.25 -57.49 -6.19
CA GLY A 774 0.44 -58.38 -5.04
C GLY A 774 0.07 -57.73 -3.70
N THR A 775 0.04 -56.39 -3.63
CA THR A 775 -0.37 -55.60 -2.45
C THR A 775 -1.64 -54.76 -2.67
N ALA A 776 -2.34 -54.93 -3.80
CA ALA A 776 -3.59 -54.23 -4.09
C ALA A 776 -4.75 -54.66 -3.15
N PRO A 777 -5.74 -53.79 -2.86
CA PRO A 777 -6.92 -54.14 -2.08
C PRO A 777 -7.65 -55.36 -2.70
N GLY A 778 -7.73 -56.46 -1.95
CA GLY A 778 -8.32 -57.73 -2.43
C GLY A 778 -7.32 -58.82 -2.84
N SER A 779 -6.00 -58.56 -2.79
CA SER A 779 -4.97 -59.60 -2.99
C SER A 779 -4.94 -60.61 -1.83
N PRO A 780 -4.68 -61.92 -2.08
CA PRO A 780 -4.58 -62.96 -1.05
C PRO A 780 -3.45 -62.72 -0.03
N ARG A 781 -2.54 -61.76 -0.30
CA ARG A 781 -1.46 -61.36 0.62
C ARG A 781 -1.84 -60.18 1.53
N VAL A 782 -2.95 -59.48 1.26
CA VAL A 782 -3.51 -58.46 2.17
C VAL A 782 -4.33 -59.13 3.28
N SER A 783 -4.76 -60.39 3.11
CA SER A 783 -5.54 -61.15 4.10
C SER A 783 -4.73 -62.05 5.05
N GLY A 784 -3.39 -61.91 5.09
CA GLY A 784 -2.50 -62.85 5.76
C GLY A 784 -1.53 -62.29 6.80
N GLY A 785 -1.73 -61.07 7.32
CA GLY A 785 -0.91 -60.48 8.37
C GLY A 785 -1.78 -59.70 9.36
N GLY A 786 -1.69 -60.05 10.65
CA GLY A 786 -2.65 -59.69 11.69
C GLY A 786 -3.13 -58.24 11.65
N ALA A 787 -4.42 -58.06 11.38
CA ALA A 787 -5.11 -56.81 11.62
C ALA A 787 -4.97 -56.45 13.11
N LEU A 788 -4.32 -55.32 13.42
CA LEU A 788 -4.58 -54.58 14.65
C LEU A 788 -6.02 -54.05 14.55
N GLY A 789 -6.98 -54.94 14.79
CA GLY A 789 -8.38 -54.54 14.97
C GLY A 789 -8.48 -53.66 16.22
N VAL A 790 -9.43 -52.73 16.21
CA VAL A 790 -9.74 -51.78 17.30
C VAL A 790 -9.82 -52.44 18.70
N PHE A 791 -10.10 -53.74 18.79
CA PHE A 791 -10.07 -54.50 20.06
C PHE A 791 -8.68 -54.71 20.67
N SER A 792 -7.59 -54.63 19.89
CA SER A 792 -6.22 -54.69 20.41
C SER A 792 -5.80 -53.39 21.13
N ILE A 793 -6.39 -52.25 20.77
CA ILE A 793 -6.19 -50.96 21.44
C ILE A 793 -6.86 -50.97 22.83
N PHE A 794 -8.02 -51.62 22.98
CA PHE A 794 -8.65 -51.81 24.30
C PHE A 794 -7.85 -52.74 25.22
N GLY A 795 -7.14 -53.73 24.69
CA GLY A 795 -6.21 -54.57 25.45
C GLY A 795 -4.99 -53.82 25.99
N ILE A 796 -4.44 -52.88 25.21
CA ILE A 796 -3.28 -52.05 25.59
C ILE A 796 -3.69 -50.96 26.60
N ILE A 797 -4.88 -50.37 26.45
CA ILE A 797 -5.45 -49.44 27.44
C ILE A 797 -5.79 -50.17 28.75
N GLY A 798 -6.28 -51.41 28.68
CA GLY A 798 -6.53 -52.26 29.85
C GLY A 798 -5.26 -52.64 30.63
N LEU A 799 -4.17 -52.96 29.93
CA LEU A 799 -2.87 -53.26 30.55
C LEU A 799 -2.16 -52.00 31.10
N ALA A 800 -2.36 -50.84 30.48
CA ALA A 800 -1.87 -49.55 30.99
C ALA A 800 -2.65 -49.07 32.23
N ALA A 801 -3.98 -49.28 32.26
CA ALA A 801 -4.82 -48.99 33.42
C ALA A 801 -4.53 -49.94 34.59
N TYR A 802 -4.33 -51.24 34.33
CA TYR A 802 -3.95 -52.23 35.35
C TYR A 802 -2.56 -51.97 35.95
N ARG A 803 -1.58 -51.55 35.13
CA ARG A 803 -0.25 -51.13 35.63
C ARG A 803 -0.29 -49.82 36.43
N ARG A 804 -1.14 -48.84 36.06
CA ARG A 804 -1.32 -47.61 36.86
C ARG A 804 -2.06 -47.87 38.18
N PHE A 805 -3.03 -48.78 38.21
CA PHE A 805 -3.76 -49.13 39.45
C PHE A 805 -2.86 -49.88 40.46
N GLN A 806 -1.93 -50.70 40.00
CA GLN A 806 -0.90 -51.36 40.83
C GLN A 806 0.16 -50.37 41.38
N MET A 807 0.45 -49.27 40.67
CA MET A 807 1.39 -48.24 41.15
C MET A 807 0.77 -47.29 42.18
N VAL A 808 -0.54 -46.99 42.11
CA VAL A 808 -1.24 -46.17 43.12
C VAL A 808 -1.47 -46.95 44.42
N LYS A 809 -1.57 -48.29 44.39
CA LYS A 809 -1.62 -49.13 45.60
C LYS A 809 -0.27 -49.31 46.33
N LYS A 810 0.83 -48.78 45.77
CA LYS A 810 2.17 -48.79 46.40
C LYS A 810 2.63 -47.40 46.86
N ALA A 811 1.76 -46.39 46.77
CA ALA A 811 2.01 -45.02 47.24
C ALA A 811 0.93 -44.53 48.22
N GLN A 812 0.48 -45.44 49.10
CA GLN A 812 -0.12 -45.16 50.41
C GLN A 812 0.49 -46.12 51.43
#